data_AF-L7U6A3-F1
#
_entry.id   AF-L7U6A3-F1
#
_cell.length_a   1.000
_cell.length_b   1.000
_cell.length_c   1.000
_cell.angle_alpha   90.00
_cell.angle_beta   90.00
_cell.angle_gamma   90.00
#
_symmetry.space_group_name_H-M   'P 1'
#
loop_
_entity.id
_entity.type
_entity.pdbx_description
1 polymer ?
#
loop_
_entity_poly.entity_id
_entity_poly.type
_entity_poly.pdbx_seq_one_letter_code
_entity_poly.pdbx_strand_id
1 'polypeptide(L)'
;MFAMSAGGRSRQHQTRRAAWRWLGLLWVGLTVMNCASDKEGDGPPPPSDAGDGGGEDGGVHEDSGTDSGPRDAGGTEGDAGSDAGTDGGPASLHEGACTVDAWCWAHPTPSGEALKAVWSAGPSAVWAAGEGQVFHWNGQHWKGQASGVAGGAVFLSGSGADSVVLAGGDASVARWDGREWRRETVSRAGQVTGLTVVSSTEAWLTQAPTNEAPQGNVWRRSDTGWAWVAGLADAPLSSPWSTSASEVWALAGAQRLARWEGQGWRHTAQLPSPGPSGEKYTALWVAPGGGTGWAVSASGAVARWTGSGWVSVQSPRVVPLTGVWGSGANDVWLVGHQGVLLHWDGQSLASVDSGTGEDLLAISGTSGDDVWISGAKGGLLRKTPRGWQRVGGSAVPGASWSVVTGSASDNVWVLGRAGSSGAALVWNGRSWRVAEPPPEPVVAAWALSPDEVWAVGAQAYRWNGRTWERHVLPSGLVARGIHGTASDDVWIVGEHGQRALWRGTSWLDGGRGGTTLQDVWMASSTSAWAVGASGRFEFFGGGDWLDLSVDPPATLRGIWGAGEGDVWAVGDQGLIVHYDGIVFDVDTTSAAGVPLKDVWGSASNDVWAVGEGGVVLHYDGMRWRRQESGTSGALVGAWSTGAGAWVVGSQGQVLKRP
;
A
#
# COMPACT_ATOMS: atom_id res chain seq x y z
N MET A 1 52.73 42.98 -38.18
CA MET A 1 52.78 44.03 -39.23
C MET A 1 51.68 45.06 -38.91
N PHE A 2 51.82 46.34 -39.29
CA PHE A 2 51.01 47.45 -38.73
C PHE A 2 49.82 47.90 -39.60
N ALA A 3 48.68 48.18 -38.96
CA ALA A 3 47.58 49.12 -39.32
C ALA A 3 46.57 49.11 -38.13
N MET A 4 46.02 50.17 -37.51
CA MET A 4 45.62 51.56 -37.86
C MET A 4 44.48 51.66 -38.89
N SER A 5 43.39 52.43 -38.72
CA SER A 5 42.80 53.22 -37.60
C SER A 5 41.28 53.44 -37.90
N ALA A 6 40.38 54.08 -37.13
CA ALA A 6 40.39 54.83 -35.85
C ALA A 6 39.19 54.33 -34.96
N GLY A 7 38.41 55.03 -34.11
CA GLY A 7 38.26 56.44 -33.66
C GLY A 7 37.05 57.19 -34.27
N GLY A 8 36.09 57.78 -33.53
CA GLY A 8 35.82 57.78 -32.07
C GLY A 8 34.94 58.98 -31.57
N ARG A 9 34.46 58.94 -30.31
CA ARG A 9 33.80 60.04 -29.51
C ARG A 9 32.45 60.60 -30.04
N SER A 10 31.43 61.02 -29.27
CA SER A 10 31.06 61.00 -27.83
C SER A 10 29.53 61.34 -27.72
N ARG A 11 28.82 61.83 -26.67
CA ARG A 11 29.15 62.49 -25.37
C ARG A 11 27.93 62.54 -24.40
N GLN A 12 28.18 62.37 -23.09
CA GLN A 12 27.51 62.95 -21.89
C GLN A 12 25.98 63.07 -21.68
N HIS A 13 25.56 62.58 -20.50
CA HIS A 13 24.57 63.08 -19.51
C HIS A 13 23.16 63.56 -19.91
N GLN A 14 22.16 63.02 -19.19
CA GLN A 14 21.40 63.86 -18.25
C GLN A 14 20.92 63.07 -17.01
N THR A 15 20.68 63.78 -15.91
CA THR A 15 20.23 63.23 -14.62
C THR A 15 18.75 63.52 -14.38
N ARG A 16 18.04 62.64 -13.66
CA ARG A 16 16.86 63.04 -12.86
C ARG A 16 16.89 62.39 -11.49
N ARG A 17 16.41 63.15 -10.50
CA ARG A 17 16.22 62.72 -9.11
C ARG A 17 14.78 62.26 -8.92
N ALA A 18 14.59 61.24 -8.10
CA ALA A 18 13.43 61.14 -7.23
C ALA A 18 13.94 60.74 -5.84
N ALA A 19 13.56 61.49 -4.81
CA ALA A 19 13.69 61.07 -3.43
C ALA A 19 12.28 60.72 -2.91
N TRP A 20 12.17 60.13 -1.73
CA TRP A 20 11.15 60.43 -0.72
C TRP A 20 11.73 60.09 0.66
N ARG A 21 11.12 60.61 1.74
CA ARG A 21 11.58 60.49 3.14
C ARG A 21 10.38 60.34 4.08
N TRP A 22 10.41 59.35 4.96
CA TRP A 22 9.91 59.37 6.36
C TRP A 22 10.86 58.41 7.14
N LEU A 23 11.49 58.78 8.27
CA LEU A 23 10.94 58.87 9.64
C LEU A 23 10.29 57.55 10.10
N GLY A 24 10.66 56.92 11.22
CA GLY A 24 11.67 57.24 12.25
C GLY A 24 11.20 56.81 13.66
N LEU A 25 12.12 56.64 14.63
CA LEU A 25 11.90 56.07 16.00
C LEU A 25 11.74 54.53 16.02
N LEU A 26 12.07 53.77 17.07
CA LEU A 26 12.59 54.09 18.43
C LEU A 26 13.48 52.91 18.94
N TRP A 27 14.33 53.10 19.96
CA TRP A 27 15.26 52.07 20.48
C TRP A 27 15.25 51.97 22.03
N VAL A 28 15.22 50.72 22.52
CA VAL A 28 15.62 50.22 23.87
C VAL A 28 14.83 50.63 25.14
N GLY A 29 14.68 49.62 26.03
CA GLY A 29 14.13 49.70 27.39
C GLY A 29 13.58 48.32 27.83
N LEU A 30 14.39 47.28 28.03
CA LEU A 30 15.30 47.00 29.15
C LEU A 30 14.60 46.64 30.48
N THR A 31 14.52 45.33 30.76
CA THR A 31 14.46 44.79 32.14
C THR A 31 15.09 43.39 32.20
N VAL A 32 15.65 43.04 33.37
CA VAL A 32 16.28 41.74 33.67
C VAL A 32 15.62 41.14 34.92
N MET A 33 15.42 39.82 34.89
CA MET A 33 15.28 38.82 35.99
C MET A 33 14.57 37.59 35.35
N ASN A 34 14.83 36.33 35.68
CA ASN A 34 15.29 35.77 36.96
C ASN A 34 16.06 34.44 36.74
N CYS A 35 16.80 33.96 37.75
CA CYS A 35 17.40 32.62 37.76
C CYS A 35 16.96 31.81 39.00
N ALA A 36 16.48 30.59 38.77
CA ALA A 36 16.26 29.50 39.74
C ALA A 36 15.87 28.23 38.95
N SER A 37 16.22 27.00 39.32
CA SER A 37 17.18 26.53 40.35
C SER A 37 17.43 25.03 40.20
N ASP A 38 18.60 24.57 40.67
CA ASP A 38 18.83 23.29 41.37
C ASP A 38 18.77 21.92 40.65
N LYS A 39 19.88 21.17 40.87
CA LYS A 39 19.96 19.73 41.23
C LYS A 39 19.85 18.66 40.12
N GLU A 40 20.43 17.45 40.26
CA GLU A 40 21.62 16.89 40.98
C GLU A 40 21.61 15.36 40.64
N GLY A 41 22.76 14.67 40.63
CA GLY A 41 22.78 13.20 40.72
C GLY A 41 23.70 12.43 39.74
N ASP A 42 24.87 12.02 40.22
CA ASP A 42 25.76 11.04 39.58
C ASP A 42 25.31 9.59 39.81
N GLY A 43 25.76 8.63 38.97
CA GLY A 43 25.78 7.21 39.38
C GLY A 43 25.84 6.13 38.27
N PRO A 44 26.85 5.23 38.27
CA PRO A 44 26.97 4.06 37.37
C PRO A 44 26.82 2.72 38.20
N PRO A 45 27.35 1.50 37.87
CA PRO A 45 28.17 1.05 36.72
C PRO A 45 27.70 -0.30 36.03
N PRO A 46 28.41 -1.46 36.01
CA PRO A 46 28.68 -2.25 34.78
C PRO A 46 28.22 -3.75 34.91
N PRO A 47 28.76 -4.81 34.23
CA PRO A 47 29.71 -4.96 33.10
C PRO A 47 29.07 -5.79 31.93
N SER A 48 29.66 -6.68 31.09
CA SER A 48 31.01 -7.29 30.89
C SER A 48 31.15 -7.92 29.48
N ASP A 49 32.40 -8.22 29.08
CA ASP A 49 32.96 -9.48 28.48
C ASP A 49 32.03 -10.55 27.85
N ALA A 50 32.45 -11.39 26.89
CA ALA A 50 33.59 -11.40 25.93
C ALA A 50 33.46 -12.61 24.97
N GLY A 51 34.29 -12.65 23.91
CA GLY A 51 34.63 -13.84 23.11
C GLY A 51 33.88 -14.02 21.78
N ASP A 52 34.32 -14.81 20.79
CA ASP A 52 35.65 -15.17 20.21
C ASP A 52 35.43 -16.35 19.21
N GLY A 53 36.26 -16.46 18.17
CA GLY A 53 36.23 -17.54 17.15
C GLY A 53 35.10 -17.46 16.08
N GLY A 54 35.24 -18.02 14.87
CA GLY A 54 36.44 -18.61 14.23
C GLY A 54 36.13 -19.85 13.37
N GLY A 55 36.63 -19.90 12.12
CA GLY A 55 36.46 -21.00 11.14
C GLY A 55 35.17 -20.87 10.30
N GLU A 56 35.13 -20.92 8.95
CA GLU A 56 35.91 -21.58 7.86
C GLU A 56 35.42 -22.98 7.44
N ASP A 57 35.34 -23.17 6.11
CA ASP A 57 35.20 -24.40 5.31
C ASP A 57 33.97 -25.34 5.51
N GLY A 58 33.54 -26.13 4.51
CA GLY A 58 33.98 -26.23 3.11
C GLY A 58 33.48 -27.53 2.42
N GLY A 59 33.55 -27.60 1.09
CA GLY A 59 33.13 -28.77 0.27
C GLY A 59 31.66 -28.68 -0.21
N VAL A 60 31.28 -28.64 -1.51
CA VAL A 60 31.74 -29.26 -2.78
C VAL A 60 31.34 -30.74 -2.92
N HIS A 61 30.54 -31.06 -3.96
CA HIS A 61 30.85 -32.06 -5.01
C HIS A 61 29.77 -32.11 -6.12
N GLU A 62 30.22 -32.20 -7.38
CA GLU A 62 29.70 -33.04 -8.50
C GLU A 62 28.27 -32.85 -9.11
N ASP A 63 28.03 -33.05 -10.42
CA ASP A 63 28.96 -33.14 -11.58
C ASP A 63 28.23 -32.95 -12.94
N SER A 64 28.98 -32.61 -14.00
CA SER A 64 28.66 -32.79 -15.45
C SER A 64 27.42 -32.06 -16.06
N GLY A 65 27.35 -31.76 -17.35
CA GLY A 65 28.33 -31.93 -18.45
C GLY A 65 27.90 -31.25 -19.77
N THR A 66 28.84 -31.15 -20.72
CA THR A 66 28.74 -30.59 -22.09
C THR A 66 27.78 -31.42 -23.00
N ASP A 67 27.38 -31.04 -24.23
CA ASP A 67 28.11 -30.38 -25.34
C ASP A 67 27.16 -29.73 -26.40
N SER A 68 27.60 -29.59 -27.66
CA SER A 68 27.21 -28.57 -28.65
C SER A 68 26.36 -29.07 -29.85
N GLY A 69 26.05 -28.16 -30.81
CA GLY A 69 25.17 -28.37 -31.99
C GLY A 69 25.84 -29.10 -33.19
N PRO A 70 25.56 -28.80 -34.49
CA PRO A 70 25.09 -27.51 -35.04
C PRO A 70 24.14 -27.55 -36.30
N ARG A 71 23.87 -26.36 -36.90
CA ARG A 71 23.58 -26.03 -38.34
C ARG A 71 22.51 -26.82 -39.16
N ASP A 72 21.56 -26.10 -39.78
CA ASP A 72 21.65 -25.58 -41.17
C ASP A 72 20.39 -24.71 -41.53
N ALA A 73 20.14 -24.33 -42.80
CA ALA A 73 19.28 -23.17 -43.16
C ALA A 73 18.35 -23.31 -44.40
N GLY A 74 17.27 -22.51 -44.42
CA GLY A 74 16.66 -21.92 -45.65
C GLY A 74 15.17 -22.17 -45.96
N GLY A 75 14.47 -21.15 -46.50
CA GLY A 75 13.44 -21.34 -47.55
C GLY A 75 11.93 -21.14 -47.26
N THR A 76 11.43 -19.92 -47.48
CA THR A 76 10.13 -19.55 -48.16
C THR A 76 8.80 -20.31 -47.93
N GLU A 77 7.79 -19.55 -47.46
CA GLU A 77 6.35 -19.48 -47.86
C GLU A 77 5.52 -20.75 -48.22
N GLY A 78 4.35 -20.93 -47.56
CA GLY A 78 3.30 -21.88 -47.99
C GLY A 78 2.16 -22.10 -46.97
N ASP A 79 0.94 -21.70 -47.33
CA ASP A 79 -0.30 -21.59 -46.53
C ASP A 79 -0.75 -22.75 -45.58
N ALA A 80 -1.30 -22.34 -44.44
CA ALA A 80 -2.47 -22.87 -43.71
C ALA A 80 -2.64 -24.40 -43.43
N GLY A 81 -2.52 -24.78 -42.15
CA GLY A 81 -2.94 -26.11 -41.65
C GLY A 81 -2.99 -26.20 -40.12
N SER A 82 -4.20 -26.39 -39.58
CA SER A 82 -4.59 -26.49 -38.17
C SER A 82 -3.82 -27.49 -37.27
N ASP A 83 -3.56 -27.05 -36.02
CA ASP A 83 -3.65 -27.77 -34.73
C ASP A 83 -2.39 -28.10 -33.89
N ALA A 84 -2.53 -27.78 -32.60
CA ALA A 84 -1.87 -28.35 -31.41
C ALA A 84 -0.31 -28.40 -31.33
N GLY A 85 0.29 -27.31 -30.82
CA GLY A 85 1.65 -27.32 -30.26
C GLY A 85 1.77 -26.30 -29.11
N THR A 86 2.11 -26.76 -27.90
CA THR A 86 2.14 -25.91 -26.68
C THR A 86 3.47 -25.18 -26.49
N ASP A 87 3.51 -23.88 -26.75
CA ASP A 87 4.56 -22.96 -26.29
C ASP A 87 4.01 -22.01 -25.22
N GLY A 88 3.54 -22.61 -24.11
CA GLY A 88 3.08 -21.91 -22.91
C GLY A 88 4.19 -21.19 -22.16
N GLY A 89 4.71 -20.11 -22.74
CA GLY A 89 5.42 -19.08 -21.99
C GLY A 89 4.52 -18.53 -20.88
N PRO A 90 5.08 -18.04 -19.75
CA PRO A 90 4.27 -17.52 -18.67
C PRO A 90 3.45 -16.33 -19.18
N ALA A 91 2.12 -16.46 -19.14
CA ALA A 91 1.22 -15.35 -19.38
C ALA A 91 1.60 -14.18 -18.45
N SER A 92 1.51 -12.95 -18.96
CA SER A 92 1.83 -11.73 -18.20
C SER A 92 0.79 -11.49 -17.12
N LEU A 93 0.94 -12.22 -16.01
CA LEU A 93 0.11 -12.10 -14.82
C LEU A 93 0.38 -10.75 -14.14
N HIS A 94 -0.70 -10.10 -13.71
CA HIS A 94 -0.72 -8.85 -12.95
C HIS A 94 -0.27 -7.60 -13.74
N GLU A 95 -1.11 -7.16 -14.69
CA GLU A 95 -1.50 -5.75 -14.60
C GLU A 95 -2.18 -5.53 -13.25
N GLY A 96 -1.77 -4.47 -12.55
CA GLY A 96 -2.33 -4.11 -11.25
C GLY A 96 -3.77 -3.62 -11.36
N ALA A 97 -4.55 -3.72 -10.28
CA ALA A 97 -5.84 -3.06 -10.26
C ALA A 97 -5.66 -1.54 -10.18
N CYS A 98 -6.23 -0.81 -11.15
CA CYS A 98 -6.03 0.62 -11.31
C CYS A 98 -7.18 1.47 -10.75
N THR A 99 -6.85 2.68 -10.28
CA THR A 99 -7.79 3.76 -9.96
C THR A 99 -8.25 4.53 -11.20
N VAL A 100 -9.16 5.49 -11.03
CA VAL A 100 -9.63 6.38 -12.12
C VAL A 100 -8.54 7.31 -12.66
N ASP A 101 -7.56 7.69 -11.83
CA ASP A 101 -6.37 8.47 -12.22
C ASP A 101 -5.22 7.58 -12.77
N ALA A 102 -5.53 6.31 -13.09
CA ALA A 102 -4.63 5.30 -13.64
C ALA A 102 -3.45 4.86 -12.72
N TRP A 103 -3.56 5.04 -11.41
CA TRP A 103 -2.63 4.43 -10.45
C TRP A 103 -2.95 2.95 -10.27
N CYS A 104 -2.06 2.07 -10.75
CA CYS A 104 -2.22 0.63 -10.72
C CYS A 104 -1.38 -0.03 -9.62
N TRP A 105 -2.02 -0.88 -8.80
CA TRP A 105 -1.36 -1.65 -7.73
C TRP A 105 -0.42 -2.72 -8.28
N ALA A 106 0.87 -2.42 -8.30
CA ALA A 106 1.88 -3.31 -8.84
C ALA A 106 2.38 -4.35 -7.82
N HIS A 107 2.38 -4.01 -6.53
CA HIS A 107 2.79 -4.90 -5.44
C HIS A 107 2.28 -4.38 -4.06
N PRO A 108 1.76 -5.24 -3.17
CA PRO A 108 1.17 -6.55 -3.44
C PRO A 108 0.02 -6.47 -4.44
N THR A 109 -0.31 -7.58 -5.10
CA THR A 109 -1.41 -7.65 -6.07
C THR A 109 -2.58 -8.49 -5.53
N PRO A 110 -3.84 -8.21 -5.88
CA PRO A 110 -4.33 -7.08 -6.69
C PRO A 110 -4.32 -5.73 -5.95
N SER A 111 -4.14 -5.76 -4.64
CA SER A 111 -3.90 -4.61 -3.75
C SER A 111 -3.07 -5.09 -2.55
N GLY A 112 -2.51 -4.16 -1.76
CA GLY A 112 -1.94 -4.44 -0.44
C GLY A 112 -2.91 -4.24 0.73
N GLU A 113 -4.05 -3.59 0.48
CA GLU A 113 -5.07 -3.28 1.49
C GLU A 113 -5.86 -4.52 1.94
N ALA A 114 -6.47 -4.47 3.13
CA ALA A 114 -7.24 -5.56 3.71
C ALA A 114 -8.51 -5.87 2.90
N LEU A 115 -8.53 -7.03 2.23
CA LEU A 115 -9.67 -7.52 1.45
C LEU A 115 -10.68 -8.18 2.38
N LYS A 116 -11.55 -7.35 2.97
CA LYS A 116 -12.52 -7.72 4.02
C LYS A 116 -13.66 -8.63 3.55
N ALA A 117 -13.94 -8.68 2.24
CA ALA A 117 -14.97 -9.55 1.69
C ALA A 117 -14.56 -10.15 0.33
N VAL A 118 -14.99 -11.39 0.10
CA VAL A 118 -14.85 -12.10 -1.19
C VAL A 118 -16.14 -12.86 -1.51
N TRP A 119 -16.55 -12.87 -2.79
CA TRP A 119 -17.71 -13.62 -3.26
C TRP A 119 -17.46 -14.18 -4.67
N SER A 120 -17.74 -15.48 -4.88
CA SER A 120 -17.56 -16.17 -6.17
C SER A 120 -18.90 -16.54 -6.81
N ALA A 121 -19.09 -16.14 -8.07
CA ALA A 121 -20.09 -16.73 -8.96
C ALA A 121 -19.54 -17.95 -9.73
N GLY A 122 -18.23 -18.17 -9.70
CA GLY A 122 -17.55 -19.24 -10.41
C GLY A 122 -16.08 -18.94 -10.70
N PRO A 123 -15.35 -19.87 -11.34
CA PRO A 123 -13.90 -19.86 -11.45
C PRO A 123 -13.29 -18.68 -12.23
N SER A 124 -14.12 -17.90 -12.93
CA SER A 124 -13.79 -16.74 -13.75
C SER A 124 -14.68 -15.53 -13.48
N ALA A 125 -15.36 -15.50 -12.34
CA ALA A 125 -16.27 -14.43 -11.94
C ALA A 125 -16.27 -14.32 -10.41
N VAL A 126 -15.28 -13.60 -9.88
CA VAL A 126 -15.06 -13.44 -8.43
C VAL A 126 -14.87 -11.97 -8.10
N TRP A 127 -15.50 -11.52 -7.02
CA TRP A 127 -15.36 -10.16 -6.51
C TRP A 127 -14.63 -10.20 -5.17
N ALA A 128 -13.70 -9.27 -4.97
CA ALA A 128 -13.05 -9.00 -3.69
C ALA A 128 -13.14 -7.51 -3.38
N ALA A 129 -13.35 -7.14 -2.11
CA ALA A 129 -13.55 -5.75 -1.72
C ALA A 129 -12.98 -5.45 -0.33
N GLY A 130 -12.47 -4.23 -0.16
CA GLY A 130 -11.73 -3.78 1.02
C GLY A 130 -11.32 -2.31 0.91
N GLU A 131 -11.32 -1.58 2.03
CA GLU A 131 -10.92 -0.15 2.14
C GLU A 131 -11.44 0.78 1.02
N GLY A 132 -12.71 0.60 0.63
CA GLY A 132 -13.38 1.40 -0.41
C GLY A 132 -13.08 0.96 -1.84
N GLN A 133 -12.16 0.01 -2.03
CA GLN A 133 -11.83 -0.60 -3.31
C GLN A 133 -12.69 -1.84 -3.58
N VAL A 134 -12.91 -2.12 -4.87
CA VAL A 134 -13.57 -3.33 -5.36
C VAL A 134 -12.81 -3.84 -6.58
N PHE A 135 -12.60 -5.16 -6.62
CA PHE A 135 -11.87 -5.85 -7.67
C PHE A 135 -12.73 -6.97 -8.24
N HIS A 136 -12.72 -7.13 -9.56
CA HIS A 136 -13.37 -8.24 -10.27
C HIS A 136 -12.31 -9.08 -11.00
N TRP A 137 -12.34 -10.38 -10.75
CA TRP A 137 -11.52 -11.40 -11.41
C TRP A 137 -12.31 -12.06 -12.54
N ASN A 138 -11.77 -11.96 -13.77
CA ASN A 138 -12.39 -12.48 -14.99
C ASN A 138 -11.89 -13.87 -15.43
N GLY A 139 -11.13 -14.57 -14.58
CA GLY A 139 -10.47 -15.84 -14.92
C GLY A 139 -9.00 -15.71 -15.31
N GLN A 140 -8.49 -14.51 -15.58
CA GLN A 140 -7.09 -14.27 -15.97
C GLN A 140 -6.43 -13.14 -15.17
N HIS A 141 -7.15 -12.04 -14.90
CA HIS A 141 -6.63 -10.89 -14.17
C HIS A 141 -7.70 -10.22 -13.29
N TRP A 142 -7.23 -9.48 -12.29
CA TRP A 142 -8.06 -8.63 -11.45
C TRP A 142 -8.18 -7.23 -12.05
N LYS A 143 -9.39 -6.69 -12.10
CA LYS A 143 -9.66 -5.30 -12.54
C LYS A 143 -10.32 -4.50 -11.43
N GLY A 144 -9.79 -3.31 -11.15
CA GLY A 144 -10.40 -2.32 -10.25
C GLY A 144 -11.73 -1.81 -10.81
N GLN A 145 -12.71 -1.61 -9.92
CA GLN A 145 -14.05 -1.15 -10.24
C GLN A 145 -14.48 -0.04 -9.28
N ALA A 146 -14.85 1.12 -9.81
CA ALA A 146 -15.41 2.20 -9.01
C ALA A 146 -16.84 1.84 -8.58
N SER A 147 -17.05 1.65 -7.27
CA SER A 147 -18.35 1.25 -6.70
C SER A 147 -19.15 2.40 -6.10
N GLY A 148 -18.48 3.50 -5.73
CA GLY A 148 -19.08 4.61 -4.99
C GLY A 148 -19.51 4.24 -3.56
N VAL A 149 -18.96 3.16 -2.98
CA VAL A 149 -19.13 2.75 -1.58
C VAL A 149 -17.86 3.10 -0.79
N ALA A 150 -18.02 3.75 0.36
CA ALA A 150 -16.88 4.27 1.13
C ALA A 150 -16.22 3.20 2.03
N GLY A 151 -14.98 3.48 2.47
CA GLY A 151 -14.17 2.56 3.27
C GLY A 151 -14.69 2.28 4.68
N GLY A 152 -14.25 1.16 5.27
CA GLY A 152 -14.71 0.71 6.58
C GLY A 152 -14.89 -0.82 6.62
N ALA A 153 -15.95 -1.29 7.30
CA ALA A 153 -16.45 -2.65 7.08
C ALA A 153 -17.06 -2.78 5.68
N VAL A 154 -16.93 -3.95 5.05
CA VAL A 154 -17.44 -4.20 3.70
C VAL A 154 -18.12 -5.56 3.68
N PHE A 155 -19.31 -5.61 3.09
CA PHE A 155 -20.08 -6.84 2.89
C PHE A 155 -20.37 -7.02 1.41
N LEU A 156 -20.26 -8.26 0.93
CA LEU A 156 -20.31 -8.61 -0.49
C LEU A 156 -21.06 -9.93 -0.65
N SER A 157 -22.09 -9.96 -1.49
CA SER A 157 -22.89 -11.15 -1.76
C SER A 157 -23.56 -11.02 -3.13
N GLY A 158 -23.89 -12.13 -3.79
CA GLY A 158 -24.51 -12.13 -5.11
C GLY A 158 -25.32 -13.39 -5.38
N SER A 159 -26.06 -13.39 -6.49
CA SER A 159 -26.78 -14.57 -7.01
C SER A 159 -26.29 -15.03 -8.38
N GLY A 160 -25.36 -14.31 -9.01
CA GLY A 160 -24.78 -14.63 -10.31
C GLY A 160 -23.79 -13.55 -10.76
N ALA A 161 -23.10 -13.76 -11.88
CA ALA A 161 -22.05 -12.85 -12.33
C ALA A 161 -22.54 -11.42 -12.64
N ASP A 162 -23.80 -11.27 -13.06
CA ASP A 162 -24.44 -9.98 -13.34
C ASP A 162 -25.31 -9.47 -12.18
N SER A 163 -25.19 -10.09 -10.98
CA SER A 163 -25.94 -9.70 -9.79
C SER A 163 -25.11 -9.90 -8.52
N VAL A 164 -24.46 -8.81 -8.13
CA VAL A 164 -23.68 -8.70 -6.88
C VAL A 164 -24.09 -7.42 -6.18
N VAL A 165 -24.28 -7.48 -4.86
CA VAL A 165 -24.52 -6.32 -3.99
C VAL A 165 -23.31 -6.15 -3.08
N LEU A 166 -22.91 -4.89 -2.90
CA LEU A 166 -21.86 -4.42 -2.04
C LEU A 166 -22.48 -3.45 -1.02
N ALA A 167 -22.15 -3.60 0.25
CA ALA A 167 -22.57 -2.67 1.30
C ALA A 167 -21.37 -2.24 2.17
N GLY A 168 -21.20 -0.93 2.33
CA GLY A 168 -20.23 -0.32 3.23
C GLY A 168 -20.76 -0.19 4.65
N GLY A 169 -19.85 -0.12 5.62
CA GLY A 169 -20.19 0.08 7.03
C GLY A 169 -20.93 1.40 7.31
N ASP A 170 -20.83 2.38 6.43
CA ASP A 170 -21.53 3.67 6.46
C ASP A 170 -23.00 3.60 5.98
N ALA A 171 -23.49 2.40 5.63
CA ALA A 171 -24.76 2.15 4.96
C ALA A 171 -24.87 2.64 3.50
N SER A 172 -23.74 2.98 2.86
CA SER A 172 -23.72 3.09 1.40
C SER A 172 -23.85 1.69 0.77
N VAL A 173 -24.71 1.56 -0.23
CA VAL A 173 -24.96 0.30 -0.94
C VAL A 173 -24.80 0.54 -2.44
N ALA A 174 -24.19 -0.42 -3.14
CA ALA A 174 -24.14 -0.45 -4.59
C ALA A 174 -24.43 -1.85 -5.12
N ARG A 175 -25.03 -1.93 -6.31
CA ARG A 175 -25.33 -3.18 -7.00
C ARG A 175 -24.68 -3.20 -8.37
N TRP A 176 -23.97 -4.30 -8.65
CA TRP A 176 -23.48 -4.66 -9.97
C TRP A 176 -24.61 -5.23 -10.82
N ASP A 177 -24.68 -4.83 -12.10
CA ASP A 177 -25.70 -5.25 -13.06
C ASP A 177 -25.16 -5.97 -14.30
N GLY A 178 -23.91 -6.44 -14.24
CA GLY A 178 -23.16 -6.99 -15.38
C GLY A 178 -22.34 -5.94 -16.14
N ARG A 179 -22.51 -4.64 -15.88
CA ARG A 179 -21.80 -3.56 -16.59
C ARG A 179 -21.22 -2.50 -15.67
N GLU A 180 -21.98 -2.05 -14.67
CA GLU A 180 -21.58 -0.95 -13.78
C GLU A 180 -22.09 -1.14 -12.34
N TRP A 181 -21.49 -0.41 -11.40
CA TRP A 181 -21.98 -0.32 -10.03
C TRP A 181 -22.98 0.82 -9.90
N ARG A 182 -24.24 0.49 -9.62
CA ARG A 182 -25.32 1.44 -9.36
C ARG A 182 -25.51 1.62 -7.86
N ARG A 183 -25.29 2.83 -7.33
CA ARG A 183 -25.56 3.13 -5.91
C ARG A 183 -27.07 3.03 -5.63
N GLU A 184 -27.44 2.30 -4.59
CA GLU A 184 -28.82 2.14 -4.12
C GLU A 184 -29.00 2.78 -2.73
N THR A 185 -30.17 3.36 -2.46
CA THR A 185 -30.43 4.08 -1.19
C THR A 185 -31.13 3.18 -0.17
N VAL A 186 -30.54 3.05 1.02
CA VAL A 186 -31.17 2.44 2.20
C VAL A 186 -31.53 3.53 3.20
N SER A 187 -32.79 3.60 3.64
CA SER A 187 -33.35 4.79 4.31
C SER A 187 -33.21 4.82 5.84
N ARG A 188 -32.01 4.50 6.37
CA ARG A 188 -31.48 4.94 7.69
C ARG A 188 -29.97 4.71 7.78
N ALA A 189 -29.27 5.61 8.48
CA ALA A 189 -27.82 5.53 8.74
C ALA A 189 -27.49 4.65 9.98
N GLY A 190 -27.74 3.34 9.88
CA GLY A 190 -27.25 2.36 10.86
C GLY A 190 -26.09 1.56 10.28
N GLN A 191 -25.03 1.30 11.06
CA GLN A 191 -23.87 0.55 10.59
C GLN A 191 -24.30 -0.84 10.07
N VAL A 192 -23.88 -1.22 8.86
CA VAL A 192 -24.24 -2.53 8.29
C VAL A 192 -23.58 -3.65 9.09
N THR A 193 -24.35 -4.70 9.41
CA THR A 193 -23.93 -5.90 10.17
C THR A 193 -24.03 -7.19 9.36
N GLY A 194 -24.37 -7.10 8.09
CA GLY A 194 -24.42 -8.24 7.18
C GLY A 194 -25.33 -8.02 5.96
N LEU A 195 -25.09 -8.82 4.93
CA LEU A 195 -25.75 -8.78 3.63
C LEU A 195 -25.81 -10.19 3.05
N THR A 196 -26.96 -10.59 2.50
CA THR A 196 -27.11 -11.79 1.68
C THR A 196 -27.99 -11.48 0.47
N VAL A 197 -27.55 -11.89 -0.73
CA VAL A 197 -28.33 -11.81 -1.96
C VAL A 197 -28.96 -13.17 -2.24
N VAL A 198 -30.24 -13.17 -2.62
CA VAL A 198 -31.06 -14.36 -2.86
C VAL A 198 -31.31 -14.56 -4.35
N SER A 199 -31.51 -13.47 -5.07
CA SER A 199 -31.75 -13.45 -6.52
C SER A 199 -31.30 -12.11 -7.12
N SER A 200 -31.48 -11.93 -8.43
CA SER A 200 -31.26 -10.65 -9.09
C SER A 200 -32.14 -9.50 -8.59
N THR A 201 -33.22 -9.82 -7.86
CA THR A 201 -34.23 -8.87 -7.38
C THR A 201 -34.27 -8.77 -5.85
N GLU A 202 -34.03 -9.88 -5.15
CA GLU A 202 -34.14 -9.99 -3.69
C GLU A 202 -32.79 -10.13 -2.98
N ALA A 203 -32.61 -9.30 -1.96
CA ALA A 203 -31.48 -9.29 -1.04
C ALA A 203 -31.93 -8.85 0.35
N TRP A 204 -31.17 -9.21 1.38
CA TRP A 204 -31.44 -8.90 2.77
C TRP A 204 -30.21 -8.29 3.43
N LEU A 205 -30.41 -7.16 4.12
CA LEU A 205 -29.36 -6.39 4.78
C LEU A 205 -29.76 -6.11 6.24
N THR A 206 -28.82 -6.29 7.17
CA THR A 206 -29.02 -5.99 8.59
C THR A 206 -28.18 -4.78 9.02
N GLN A 207 -28.69 -3.99 9.96
CA GLN A 207 -27.97 -2.87 10.56
C GLN A 207 -27.91 -3.00 12.09
N ALA A 208 -26.83 -2.49 12.67
CA ALA A 208 -26.62 -2.39 14.11
C ALA A 208 -27.68 -1.50 14.79
N PRO A 209 -27.91 -1.68 16.10
CA PRO A 209 -28.68 -0.76 16.93
C PRO A 209 -28.29 0.70 16.77
N THR A 210 -29.29 1.57 16.75
CA THR A 210 -29.13 3.03 16.91
C THR A 210 -30.08 3.53 17.99
N ASN A 211 -29.94 4.79 18.43
CA ASN A 211 -30.86 5.40 19.40
C ASN A 211 -32.32 5.44 18.90
N GLU A 212 -32.53 5.46 17.58
CA GLU A 212 -33.87 5.44 16.94
C GLU A 212 -34.39 4.02 16.69
N ALA A 213 -33.48 3.03 16.62
CA ALA A 213 -33.78 1.64 16.33
C ALA A 213 -32.91 0.73 17.24
N PRO A 214 -33.25 0.59 18.53
CA PRO A 214 -32.40 -0.12 19.51
C PRO A 214 -32.29 -1.64 19.28
N GLN A 215 -33.15 -2.22 18.45
CA GLN A 215 -33.02 -3.61 17.96
C GLN A 215 -32.41 -3.69 16.54
N GLY A 216 -31.73 -2.64 16.09
CA GLY A 216 -31.23 -2.52 14.72
C GLY A 216 -32.35 -2.36 13.69
N ASN A 217 -31.98 -2.46 12.41
CA ASN A 217 -32.94 -2.50 11.30
C ASN A 217 -32.70 -3.76 10.45
N VAL A 218 -33.76 -4.25 9.81
CA VAL A 218 -33.69 -5.25 8.74
C VAL A 218 -34.27 -4.64 7.47
N TRP A 219 -33.61 -4.84 6.36
CA TRP A 219 -34.00 -4.33 5.05
C TRP A 219 -34.12 -5.48 4.06
N ARG A 220 -35.24 -5.52 3.33
CA ARG A 220 -35.47 -6.46 2.23
C ARG A 220 -35.52 -5.67 0.93
N ARG A 221 -34.74 -6.09 -0.04
CA ARG A 221 -34.75 -5.58 -1.42
C ARG A 221 -35.80 -6.30 -2.25
N SER A 222 -36.44 -5.58 -3.16
CA SER A 222 -37.23 -6.12 -4.27
C SER A 222 -36.97 -5.29 -5.54
N ASP A 223 -37.71 -5.55 -6.62
CA ASP A 223 -37.69 -4.75 -7.85
C ASP A 223 -37.99 -3.26 -7.62
N THR A 224 -38.69 -2.91 -6.54
CA THR A 224 -38.99 -1.51 -6.16
C THR A 224 -37.93 -0.87 -5.25
N GLY A 225 -36.81 -1.56 -4.99
CA GLY A 225 -35.73 -1.10 -4.11
C GLY A 225 -35.80 -1.66 -2.70
N TRP A 226 -35.20 -0.96 -1.73
CA TRP A 226 -35.07 -1.41 -0.34
C TRP A 226 -36.25 -0.96 0.53
N ALA A 227 -36.93 -1.92 1.16
CA ALA A 227 -37.99 -1.68 2.13
C ALA A 227 -37.56 -2.13 3.54
N TRP A 228 -37.94 -1.36 4.56
CA TRP A 228 -37.74 -1.75 5.95
C TRP A 228 -38.68 -2.91 6.31
N VAL A 229 -38.16 -3.88 7.06
CA VAL A 229 -38.91 -5.02 7.60
C VAL A 229 -38.69 -5.06 9.11
N ALA A 230 -39.76 -5.33 9.87
CA ALA A 230 -39.65 -5.49 11.31
C ALA A 230 -38.72 -6.66 11.66
N GLY A 231 -37.65 -6.36 12.41
CA GLY A 231 -36.75 -7.36 12.97
C GLY A 231 -37.32 -8.07 14.20
N LEU A 232 -36.47 -8.68 15.01
CA LEU A 232 -36.88 -9.18 16.32
C LEU A 232 -37.12 -8.04 17.32
N ALA A 233 -38.09 -8.22 18.20
CA ALA A 233 -38.45 -7.20 19.21
C ALA A 233 -37.46 -7.14 20.40
N ASP A 234 -36.59 -8.13 20.55
CA ASP A 234 -35.74 -8.35 21.73
C ASP A 234 -34.24 -8.57 21.42
N ALA A 235 -33.83 -8.53 20.14
CA ALA A 235 -32.43 -8.64 19.76
C ALA A 235 -32.15 -8.04 18.37
N PRO A 236 -30.98 -7.40 18.15
CA PRO A 236 -30.51 -7.08 16.81
C PRO A 236 -30.07 -8.31 16.04
N LEU A 237 -30.23 -8.23 14.71
CA LEU A 237 -29.78 -9.23 13.76
C LEU A 237 -28.42 -8.87 13.12
N SER A 238 -27.62 -9.89 12.83
CA SER A 238 -26.36 -9.77 12.08
C SER A 238 -26.10 -11.02 11.24
N SER A 239 -25.19 -10.88 10.27
CA SER A 239 -24.72 -11.98 9.41
C SER A 239 -25.87 -12.82 8.82
N PRO A 240 -26.81 -12.19 8.07
CA PRO A 240 -27.92 -12.91 7.46
C PRO A 240 -27.40 -13.83 6.35
N TRP A 241 -28.05 -14.97 6.19
CA TRP A 241 -27.70 -15.99 5.21
C TRP A 241 -28.98 -16.59 4.60
N SER A 242 -28.97 -16.94 3.32
CA SER A 242 -30.13 -17.54 2.65
C SER A 242 -29.76 -18.44 1.46
N THR A 243 -30.66 -19.39 1.15
CA THR A 243 -30.75 -20.08 -0.16
C THR A 243 -32.09 -19.86 -0.88
N SER A 244 -33.06 -19.16 -0.29
CA SER A 244 -34.35 -18.86 -0.94
C SER A 244 -35.11 -17.71 -0.28
N ALA A 245 -35.97 -17.03 -1.04
CA ALA A 245 -36.76 -15.88 -0.59
C ALA A 245 -37.71 -16.18 0.60
N SER A 246 -38.07 -17.45 0.78
CA SER A 246 -38.89 -17.92 1.89
C SER A 246 -38.09 -18.41 3.10
N GLU A 247 -36.75 -18.43 3.02
CA GLU A 247 -35.87 -18.91 4.08
C GLU A 247 -34.61 -18.06 4.20
N VAL A 248 -34.61 -17.15 5.17
CA VAL A 248 -33.44 -16.36 5.58
C VAL A 248 -33.17 -16.64 7.05
N TRP A 249 -31.91 -16.90 7.36
CA TRP A 249 -31.40 -17.11 8.72
C TRP A 249 -30.54 -15.91 9.14
N ALA A 250 -30.46 -15.60 10.43
CA ALA A 250 -29.58 -14.57 10.96
C ALA A 250 -29.16 -14.89 12.40
N LEU A 251 -28.00 -14.37 12.82
CA LEU A 251 -27.60 -14.37 14.23
C LEU A 251 -28.42 -13.31 14.99
N ALA A 252 -28.88 -13.64 16.20
CA ALA A 252 -29.70 -12.79 17.05
C ALA A 252 -29.02 -12.55 18.40
N GLY A 253 -28.40 -11.39 18.57
CA GLY A 253 -27.52 -11.12 19.71
C GLY A 253 -26.28 -12.04 19.71
N ALA A 254 -25.89 -12.55 20.88
CA ALA A 254 -24.63 -13.30 21.04
C ALA A 254 -24.75 -14.82 20.81
N GLN A 255 -25.93 -15.43 21.07
CA GLN A 255 -26.10 -16.89 21.17
C GLN A 255 -27.40 -17.43 20.55
N ARG A 256 -28.20 -16.64 19.84
CA ARG A 256 -29.48 -17.10 19.28
C ARG A 256 -29.49 -17.04 17.77
N LEU A 257 -30.36 -17.83 17.16
CA LEU A 257 -30.63 -17.83 15.73
C LEU A 257 -32.07 -17.39 15.48
N ALA A 258 -32.22 -16.51 14.51
CA ALA A 258 -33.50 -16.09 13.97
C ALA A 258 -33.70 -16.68 12.57
N ARG A 259 -34.96 -16.97 12.22
CA ARG A 259 -35.39 -17.36 10.87
C ARG A 259 -36.55 -16.46 10.42
N TRP A 260 -36.52 -16.06 9.16
CA TRP A 260 -37.63 -15.43 8.47
C TRP A 260 -38.57 -16.51 7.92
N GLU A 261 -39.86 -16.43 8.27
CA GLU A 261 -40.89 -17.39 7.83
C GLU A 261 -41.98 -16.71 6.99
N GLY A 262 -41.59 -15.79 6.10
CA GLY A 262 -42.49 -15.12 5.14
C GLY A 262 -43.37 -14.00 5.73
N GLN A 263 -43.70 -14.05 7.02
CA GLN A 263 -44.51 -13.02 7.70
C GLN A 263 -43.85 -12.40 8.95
N GLY A 264 -42.63 -12.82 9.31
CA GLY A 264 -41.92 -12.29 10.46
C GLY A 264 -40.63 -13.05 10.76
N TRP A 265 -39.77 -12.45 11.57
CA TRP A 265 -38.63 -13.11 12.20
C TRP A 265 -39.05 -13.82 13.49
N ARG A 266 -38.50 -15.01 13.73
CA ARG A 266 -38.71 -15.80 14.95
C ARG A 266 -37.40 -16.38 15.44
N HIS A 267 -37.22 -16.47 16.76
CA HIS A 267 -36.17 -17.30 17.36
C HIS A 267 -36.44 -18.77 17.04
N THR A 268 -35.44 -19.49 16.54
CA THR A 268 -35.56 -20.90 16.14
C THR A 268 -34.62 -21.82 16.90
N ALA A 269 -33.44 -21.35 17.29
CA ALA A 269 -32.48 -22.13 18.08
C ALA A 269 -31.59 -21.24 18.96
N GLN A 270 -31.02 -21.86 20.00
CA GLN A 270 -29.89 -21.32 20.74
C GLN A 270 -28.61 -22.06 20.30
N LEU A 271 -27.55 -21.30 20.07
CA LEU A 271 -26.20 -21.80 19.83
C LEU A 271 -25.50 -22.11 21.18
N PRO A 272 -24.51 -23.02 21.20
CA PRO A 272 -23.62 -23.18 22.36
C PRO A 272 -23.00 -21.85 22.81
N SER A 273 -22.49 -21.77 24.05
CA SER A 273 -21.75 -20.58 24.46
C SER A 273 -20.44 -20.50 23.66
N PRO A 274 -20.15 -19.39 22.95
CA PRO A 274 -18.91 -19.24 22.20
C PRO A 274 -17.70 -19.00 23.11
N GLY A 275 -17.90 -18.64 24.37
CA GLY A 275 -16.82 -18.44 25.34
C GLY A 275 -17.33 -18.14 26.74
N PRO A 276 -16.42 -17.88 27.70
CA PRO A 276 -16.75 -17.55 29.09
C PRO A 276 -17.12 -16.08 29.31
N SER A 277 -16.87 -15.19 28.34
CA SER A 277 -16.93 -13.72 28.51
C SER A 277 -18.09 -13.06 27.75
N GLY A 278 -18.99 -13.83 27.14
CA GLY A 278 -20.13 -13.31 26.38
C GLY A 278 -19.77 -12.89 24.94
N GLU A 279 -18.76 -13.54 24.36
CA GLU A 279 -18.32 -13.38 22.99
C GLU A 279 -19.45 -13.67 21.98
N LYS A 280 -19.25 -13.29 20.72
CA LYS A 280 -20.28 -13.39 19.67
C LYS A 280 -19.84 -14.30 18.53
N TYR A 281 -20.82 -15.01 17.96
CA TYR A 281 -20.68 -15.58 16.63
C TYR A 281 -20.53 -14.46 15.59
N THR A 282 -19.64 -14.67 14.63
CA THR A 282 -19.22 -13.70 13.60
C THR A 282 -19.82 -14.06 12.24
N ALA A 283 -19.71 -15.33 11.84
CA ALA A 283 -20.26 -15.84 10.59
C ALA A 283 -21.13 -17.09 10.80
N LEU A 284 -22.05 -17.27 9.85
CA LEU A 284 -23.04 -18.36 9.80
C LEU A 284 -23.13 -18.87 8.35
N TRP A 285 -23.10 -20.19 8.18
CA TRP A 285 -23.41 -20.86 6.93
C TRP A 285 -24.41 -21.99 7.19
N VAL A 286 -25.34 -22.21 6.27
CA VAL A 286 -26.31 -23.31 6.32
C VAL A 286 -26.27 -24.02 4.97
N ALA A 287 -26.50 -25.33 4.96
CA ALA A 287 -26.62 -26.09 3.71
C ALA A 287 -27.99 -25.83 3.06
N PRO A 288 -28.09 -25.85 1.71
CA PRO A 288 -29.39 -25.84 1.02
C PRO A 288 -30.34 -26.91 1.60
N GLY A 289 -31.55 -26.51 1.99
CA GLY A 289 -32.52 -27.40 2.65
C GLY A 289 -32.32 -27.62 4.15
N GLY A 290 -31.41 -26.89 4.81
CA GLY A 290 -31.32 -26.80 6.28
C GLY A 290 -30.78 -28.04 7.01
N GLY A 291 -30.38 -29.09 6.29
CA GLY A 291 -29.91 -30.36 6.88
C GLY A 291 -28.55 -30.30 7.59
N THR A 292 -27.78 -29.22 7.44
CA THR A 292 -26.50 -28.96 8.12
C THR A 292 -26.29 -27.45 8.20
N GLY A 293 -25.53 -26.99 9.18
CA GLY A 293 -25.15 -25.59 9.34
C GLY A 293 -24.00 -25.45 10.31
N TRP A 294 -23.26 -24.35 10.19
CA TRP A 294 -22.05 -24.06 10.93
C TRP A 294 -22.01 -22.58 11.31
N ALA A 295 -21.58 -22.29 12.53
CA ALA A 295 -21.35 -20.94 13.03
C ALA A 295 -20.00 -20.86 13.74
N VAL A 296 -19.30 -19.74 13.55
CA VAL A 296 -17.95 -19.50 14.10
C VAL A 296 -17.91 -18.18 14.89
N SER A 297 -16.99 -18.03 15.84
CA SER A 297 -16.96 -16.88 16.76
C SER A 297 -15.61 -16.14 16.83
N ALA A 298 -15.67 -14.91 17.35
CA ALA A 298 -14.49 -14.10 17.68
C ALA A 298 -13.60 -14.69 18.80
N SER A 299 -14.03 -15.77 19.45
CA SER A 299 -13.26 -16.56 20.43
C SER A 299 -12.67 -17.85 19.87
N GLY A 300 -12.96 -18.19 18.61
CA GLY A 300 -12.53 -19.45 17.98
C GLY A 300 -13.38 -20.67 18.29
N ALA A 301 -14.54 -20.48 18.91
CA ALA A 301 -15.51 -21.54 19.10
C ALA A 301 -16.26 -21.82 17.79
N VAL A 302 -16.60 -23.09 17.60
CA VAL A 302 -17.29 -23.60 16.42
C VAL A 302 -18.55 -24.32 16.87
N ALA A 303 -19.68 -24.01 16.24
CA ALA A 303 -20.93 -24.71 16.46
C ALA A 303 -21.42 -25.35 15.15
N ARG A 304 -21.98 -26.56 15.24
CA ARG A 304 -22.51 -27.33 14.12
C ARG A 304 -23.94 -27.79 14.39
N TRP A 305 -24.82 -27.68 13.40
CA TRP A 305 -26.15 -28.27 13.41
C TRP A 305 -26.09 -29.78 13.10
N THR A 306 -26.74 -30.60 13.94
CA THR A 306 -26.76 -32.07 13.84
C THR A 306 -28.06 -32.64 13.26
N GLY A 307 -28.97 -31.79 12.80
CA GLY A 307 -30.35 -32.16 12.43
C GLY A 307 -31.34 -32.11 13.60
N SER A 308 -30.86 -32.17 14.85
CA SER A 308 -31.71 -32.10 16.06
C SER A 308 -31.31 -30.99 17.05
N GLY A 309 -30.13 -30.40 16.90
CA GLY A 309 -29.63 -29.32 17.75
C GLY A 309 -28.33 -28.72 17.25
N TRP A 310 -27.91 -27.61 17.85
CA TRP A 310 -26.55 -27.07 17.67
C TRP A 310 -25.64 -27.61 18.76
N VAL A 311 -24.50 -28.19 18.36
CA VAL A 311 -23.47 -28.72 19.27
C VAL A 311 -22.17 -27.96 19.10
N SER A 312 -21.38 -27.87 20.17
CA SER A 312 -20.01 -27.34 20.09
C SER A 312 -19.10 -28.35 19.39
N VAL A 313 -18.21 -27.88 18.53
CA VAL A 313 -17.16 -28.66 17.88
C VAL A 313 -15.81 -28.14 18.38
N GLN A 314 -14.96 -29.04 18.86
CA GLN A 314 -13.62 -28.68 19.30
C GLN A 314 -12.79 -28.21 18.10
N SER A 315 -12.40 -26.94 18.07
CA SER A 315 -11.45 -26.44 17.07
C SER A 315 -10.04 -26.97 17.37
N PRO A 316 -9.26 -27.42 16.36
CA PRO A 316 -7.85 -27.74 16.52
C PRO A 316 -6.96 -26.49 16.68
N ARG A 317 -7.53 -25.27 16.49
CA ARG A 317 -6.85 -23.97 16.67
C ARG A 317 -7.77 -23.02 17.45
N VAL A 318 -7.35 -22.62 18.65
CA VAL A 318 -8.10 -21.65 19.47
C VAL A 318 -7.64 -20.23 19.11
N VAL A 319 -8.14 -19.72 17.98
CA VAL A 319 -7.92 -18.35 17.49
C VAL A 319 -9.26 -17.76 17.01
N PRO A 320 -9.46 -16.43 17.00
CA PRO A 320 -10.68 -15.83 16.46
C PRO A 320 -10.96 -16.27 15.01
N LEU A 321 -12.21 -16.67 14.75
CA LEU A 321 -12.68 -17.11 13.44
C LEU A 321 -13.61 -16.04 12.82
N THR A 322 -13.45 -15.83 11.52
CA THR A 322 -14.00 -14.69 10.77
C THR A 322 -15.06 -15.11 9.77
N GLY A 323 -14.88 -16.27 9.13
CA GLY A 323 -15.74 -16.74 8.04
C GLY A 323 -15.94 -18.26 8.04
N VAL A 324 -17.06 -18.69 7.47
CA VAL A 324 -17.38 -20.10 7.22
C VAL A 324 -18.19 -20.25 5.94
N TRP A 325 -17.86 -21.24 5.12
CA TRP A 325 -18.56 -21.59 3.87
C TRP A 325 -18.41 -23.09 3.61
N GLY A 326 -19.37 -23.72 2.93
CA GLY A 326 -19.23 -25.10 2.48
C GLY A 326 -19.92 -25.38 1.15
N SER A 327 -19.48 -26.44 0.46
CA SER A 327 -20.19 -26.98 -0.71
C SER A 327 -21.23 -28.04 -0.33
N GLY A 328 -21.15 -28.60 0.88
CA GLY A 328 -22.11 -29.60 1.37
C GLY A 328 -21.86 -30.02 2.82
N ALA A 329 -22.63 -30.98 3.33
CA ALA A 329 -22.57 -31.41 4.73
C ALA A 329 -21.23 -32.02 5.19
N ASN A 330 -20.41 -32.44 4.22
CA ASN A 330 -19.12 -33.11 4.38
C ASN A 330 -17.95 -32.33 3.71
N ASP A 331 -18.18 -31.07 3.34
CA ASP A 331 -17.14 -30.19 2.80
C ASP A 331 -17.44 -28.76 3.25
N VAL A 332 -16.89 -28.39 4.41
CA VAL A 332 -17.06 -27.07 5.02
C VAL A 332 -15.71 -26.53 5.45
N TRP A 333 -15.46 -25.27 5.14
CA TRP A 333 -14.21 -24.56 5.34
C TRP A 333 -14.42 -23.38 6.28
N LEU A 334 -13.55 -23.24 7.27
CA LEU A 334 -13.59 -22.18 8.28
C LEU A 334 -12.27 -21.39 8.20
N VAL A 335 -12.34 -20.07 8.34
CA VAL A 335 -11.19 -19.17 8.25
C VAL A 335 -11.12 -18.23 9.46
N GLY A 336 -9.91 -17.77 9.79
CA GLY A 336 -9.69 -16.84 10.89
C GLY A 336 -8.30 -16.22 10.93
N HIS A 337 -7.99 -15.67 12.09
CA HIS A 337 -6.73 -14.99 12.35
C HIS A 337 -5.53 -15.96 12.33
N GLN A 338 -4.31 -15.40 12.23
CA GLN A 338 -3.04 -16.13 12.20
C GLN A 338 -2.94 -17.19 11.09
N GLY A 339 -3.56 -16.92 9.93
CA GLY A 339 -3.56 -17.83 8.78
C GLY A 339 -4.38 -19.11 8.96
N VAL A 340 -5.21 -19.21 10.02
CA VAL A 340 -5.91 -20.45 10.33
C VAL A 340 -6.98 -20.76 9.30
N LEU A 341 -6.78 -21.87 8.61
CA LEU A 341 -7.70 -22.53 7.69
C LEU A 341 -8.06 -23.91 8.25
N LEU A 342 -9.35 -24.17 8.43
CA LEU A 342 -9.86 -25.46 8.90
C LEU A 342 -10.77 -26.09 7.84
N HIS A 343 -10.76 -27.41 7.77
CA HIS A 343 -11.61 -28.22 6.88
C HIS A 343 -12.39 -29.27 7.65
N TRP A 344 -13.67 -29.42 7.33
CA TRP A 344 -14.53 -30.50 7.75
C TRP A 344 -14.84 -31.44 6.58
N ASP A 345 -14.44 -32.70 6.73
CA ASP A 345 -14.49 -33.77 5.71
C ASP A 345 -15.74 -34.68 5.82
N GLY A 346 -16.66 -34.39 6.74
CA GLY A 346 -17.80 -35.24 7.09
C GLY A 346 -17.60 -36.09 8.35
N GLN A 347 -16.38 -36.21 8.87
CA GLN A 347 -16.01 -37.00 10.05
C GLN A 347 -15.26 -36.19 11.11
N SER A 348 -14.33 -35.31 10.71
CA SER A 348 -13.41 -34.59 11.58
C SER A 348 -13.21 -33.13 11.14
N LEU A 349 -12.82 -32.25 12.06
CA LEU A 349 -12.44 -30.87 11.79
C LEU A 349 -10.90 -30.75 11.92
N ALA A 350 -10.21 -30.66 10.78
CA ALA A 350 -8.75 -30.62 10.71
C ALA A 350 -8.22 -29.22 10.39
N SER A 351 -6.97 -28.94 10.78
CA SER A 351 -6.24 -27.74 10.33
C SER A 351 -5.57 -28.05 8.99
N VAL A 352 -5.70 -27.15 8.02
CA VAL A 352 -5.02 -27.20 6.72
C VAL A 352 -3.97 -26.09 6.67
N ASP A 353 -2.84 -26.31 6.02
CA ASP A 353 -1.86 -25.25 5.79
C ASP A 353 -2.38 -24.29 4.70
N SER A 354 -2.40 -23.00 5.02
CA SER A 354 -2.79 -21.90 4.14
C SER A 354 -1.60 -21.26 3.42
N GLY A 355 -0.36 -21.65 3.76
CA GLY A 355 0.85 -20.97 3.30
C GLY A 355 0.97 -19.53 3.80
N THR A 356 0.30 -19.19 4.91
CA THR A 356 0.34 -17.84 5.48
C THR A 356 0.18 -17.80 7.00
N GLY A 357 0.68 -16.73 7.63
CA GLY A 357 0.29 -16.30 8.98
C GLY A 357 -0.56 -15.02 8.98
N GLU A 358 -1.00 -14.57 7.80
CA GLU A 358 -1.89 -13.42 7.59
C GLU A 358 -3.32 -13.74 8.08
N ASP A 359 -4.00 -12.77 8.70
CA ASP A 359 -5.39 -12.96 9.11
C ASP A 359 -6.29 -13.14 7.88
N LEU A 360 -7.00 -14.28 7.82
CA LEU A 360 -7.97 -14.60 6.79
C LEU A 360 -9.33 -14.01 7.20
N LEU A 361 -9.97 -13.25 6.32
CA LEU A 361 -11.09 -12.37 6.68
C LEU A 361 -12.45 -12.85 6.16
N ALA A 362 -12.50 -13.39 4.93
CA ALA A 362 -13.73 -13.89 4.32
C ALA A 362 -13.46 -15.11 3.43
N ILE A 363 -14.48 -15.92 3.24
CA ILE A 363 -14.44 -17.15 2.43
C ILE A 363 -15.73 -17.29 1.62
N SER A 364 -15.60 -17.69 0.36
CA SER A 364 -16.71 -17.97 -0.56
C SER A 364 -16.27 -18.99 -1.62
N GLY A 365 -17.20 -19.75 -2.18
CA GLY A 365 -16.89 -20.73 -3.22
C GLY A 365 -18.14 -21.18 -3.97
N THR A 366 -17.90 -21.96 -5.03
CA THR A 366 -18.96 -22.58 -5.84
C THR A 366 -18.97 -24.10 -5.80
N SER A 367 -17.82 -24.70 -5.47
CA SER A 367 -17.66 -26.15 -5.26
C SER A 367 -16.47 -26.38 -4.34
N GLY A 368 -16.29 -27.61 -3.84
CA GLY A 368 -15.13 -27.94 -3.00
C GLY A 368 -13.77 -27.67 -3.68
N ASP A 369 -13.72 -27.56 -5.02
CA ASP A 369 -12.51 -27.27 -5.81
C ASP A 369 -12.53 -25.90 -6.51
N ASP A 370 -13.44 -25.00 -6.13
CA ASP A 370 -13.37 -23.55 -6.42
C ASP A 370 -13.82 -22.79 -5.17
N VAL A 371 -12.87 -22.62 -4.25
CA VAL A 371 -13.03 -21.91 -2.96
C VAL A 371 -12.02 -20.78 -2.91
N TRP A 372 -12.45 -19.60 -2.50
CA TRP A 372 -11.67 -18.36 -2.47
C TRP A 372 -11.68 -17.76 -1.06
N ILE A 373 -10.52 -17.30 -0.62
CA ILE A 373 -10.31 -16.67 0.70
C ILE A 373 -9.57 -15.35 0.49
N SER A 374 -10.00 -14.31 1.20
CA SER A 374 -9.33 -13.00 1.23
C SER A 374 -8.74 -12.66 2.60
N GLY A 375 -7.65 -11.89 2.62
CA GLY A 375 -6.84 -11.62 3.81
C GLY A 375 -6.56 -10.15 4.11
N ALA A 376 -6.00 -9.91 5.29
CA ALA A 376 -5.77 -8.58 5.86
C ALA A 376 -4.62 -7.76 5.24
N LYS A 377 -3.87 -8.30 4.28
CA LYS A 377 -2.77 -7.62 3.56
C LYS A 377 -2.88 -7.81 2.04
N GLY A 378 -4.11 -7.83 1.54
CA GLY A 378 -4.42 -8.11 0.13
C GLY A 378 -4.25 -9.58 -0.28
N GLY A 379 -3.92 -10.48 0.66
CA GLY A 379 -3.73 -11.90 0.37
C GLY A 379 -4.99 -12.54 -0.22
N LEU A 380 -4.81 -13.31 -1.28
CA LEU A 380 -5.87 -14.10 -1.91
C LEU A 380 -5.42 -15.55 -2.08
N LEU A 381 -6.18 -16.46 -1.49
CA LEU A 381 -6.00 -17.90 -1.65
C LEU A 381 -7.14 -18.47 -2.48
N ARG A 382 -6.83 -19.47 -3.32
CA ARG A 382 -7.79 -20.23 -4.10
C ARG A 382 -7.53 -21.73 -3.95
N LYS A 383 -8.56 -22.51 -3.64
CA LYS A 383 -8.54 -23.97 -3.83
C LYS A 383 -8.88 -24.31 -5.27
N THR A 384 -8.13 -25.24 -5.82
CA THR A 384 -8.31 -25.85 -7.14
C THR A 384 -8.24 -27.38 -6.99
N PRO A 385 -8.54 -28.16 -8.04
CA PRO A 385 -8.28 -29.61 -8.03
C PRO A 385 -6.80 -30.00 -7.84
N ARG A 386 -5.86 -29.03 -7.89
CA ARG A 386 -4.43 -29.21 -7.60
C ARG A 386 -4.04 -28.78 -6.18
N GLY A 387 -5.01 -28.42 -5.34
CA GLY A 387 -4.79 -27.88 -3.99
C GLY A 387 -4.89 -26.35 -3.92
N TRP A 388 -4.42 -25.80 -2.80
CA TRP A 388 -4.42 -24.37 -2.51
C TRP A 388 -3.30 -23.62 -3.23
N GLN A 389 -3.61 -22.43 -3.75
CA GLN A 389 -2.69 -21.55 -4.47
C GLN A 389 -2.92 -20.10 -4.04
N ARG A 390 -1.84 -19.29 -3.95
CA ARG A 390 -1.96 -17.83 -3.89
C ARG A 390 -2.27 -17.29 -5.29
N VAL A 391 -3.27 -16.41 -5.40
CA VAL A 391 -3.64 -15.72 -6.65
C VAL A 391 -3.28 -14.22 -6.60
N GLY A 392 -2.57 -13.83 -5.55
CA GLY A 392 -2.09 -12.49 -5.26
C GLY A 392 -1.21 -12.49 -4.01
N GLY A 393 -0.54 -11.36 -3.73
CA GLY A 393 0.30 -11.15 -2.57
C GLY A 393 1.60 -10.42 -2.86
N SER A 394 2.50 -10.45 -1.87
CA SER A 394 3.84 -9.84 -1.94
C SER A 394 4.86 -10.83 -2.50
N ALA A 395 5.66 -10.39 -3.48
CA ALA A 395 6.84 -11.12 -3.96
C ALA A 395 8.01 -11.07 -2.97
N VAL A 396 8.02 -10.10 -2.05
CA VAL A 396 8.95 -10.03 -0.91
C VAL A 396 8.13 -9.96 0.39
N PRO A 397 7.67 -11.10 0.95
CA PRO A 397 6.76 -11.12 2.09
C PRO A 397 7.31 -10.37 3.32
N GLY A 398 6.52 -9.43 3.85
CA GLY A 398 6.91 -8.61 4.99
C GLY A 398 7.87 -7.45 4.66
N ALA A 399 8.14 -7.16 3.38
CA ALA A 399 8.91 -6.00 2.98
C ALA A 399 8.20 -4.68 3.35
N SER A 400 9.00 -3.72 3.81
CA SER A 400 8.64 -2.32 4.02
C SER A 400 9.53 -1.48 3.13
N TRP A 401 8.94 -0.72 2.21
CA TRP A 401 9.70 0.10 1.26
C TRP A 401 9.99 1.48 1.86
N SER A 402 11.20 1.97 1.61
CA SER A 402 11.65 3.31 1.99
C SER A 402 11.99 4.17 0.78
N VAL A 403 12.35 3.57 -0.35
CA VAL A 403 12.86 4.28 -1.53
C VAL A 403 12.28 3.72 -2.83
N VAL A 404 12.00 4.60 -3.77
CA VAL A 404 11.94 4.29 -5.21
C VAL A 404 12.94 5.17 -5.94
N THR A 405 13.68 4.62 -6.90
CA THR A 405 14.68 5.34 -7.69
C THR A 405 14.83 4.65 -9.05
N GLY A 406 15.31 5.34 -10.07
CA GLY A 406 15.44 4.75 -11.41
C GLY A 406 16.30 5.58 -12.34
N SER A 407 16.70 4.96 -13.45
CA SER A 407 17.44 5.64 -14.53
C SER A 407 16.65 5.72 -15.84
N ALA A 408 15.57 4.93 -15.99
CA ALA A 408 14.75 4.85 -17.19
C ALA A 408 13.37 4.25 -16.85
N SER A 409 12.38 4.42 -17.73
CA SER A 409 11.02 3.87 -17.53
C SER A 409 10.96 2.33 -17.57
N ASP A 410 12.06 1.69 -17.97
CA ASP A 410 12.33 0.26 -17.94
C ASP A 410 13.45 -0.16 -16.98
N ASN A 411 13.95 0.75 -16.13
CA ASN A 411 14.84 0.45 -15.00
C ASN A 411 14.45 1.29 -13.77
N VAL A 412 13.55 0.73 -12.94
CA VAL A 412 13.11 1.34 -11.67
C VAL A 412 13.31 0.36 -10.53
N TRP A 413 14.03 0.78 -9.50
CA TRP A 413 14.33 0.04 -8.29
C TRP A 413 13.43 0.52 -7.16
N VAL A 414 12.93 -0.43 -6.38
CA VAL A 414 12.24 -0.18 -5.11
C VAL A 414 13.04 -0.89 -4.03
N LEU A 415 13.47 -0.12 -3.02
CA LEU A 415 14.38 -0.57 -1.98
C LEU A 415 13.78 -0.32 -0.59
N GLY A 416 14.23 -1.14 0.37
CA GLY A 416 13.79 -1.02 1.76
C GLY A 416 14.28 -2.15 2.64
N ARG A 417 13.37 -2.73 3.42
CA ARG A 417 13.67 -3.62 4.54
C ARG A 417 12.83 -4.89 4.53
N ALA A 418 13.47 -6.04 4.74
CA ALA A 418 12.82 -7.30 5.10
C ALA A 418 13.45 -7.85 6.39
N GLY A 419 12.77 -7.65 7.53
CA GLY A 419 13.29 -8.04 8.84
C GLY A 419 14.58 -7.30 9.22
N SER A 420 15.68 -8.03 9.35
CA SER A 420 17.02 -7.48 9.63
C SER A 420 17.78 -7.02 8.37
N SER A 421 17.37 -7.47 7.19
CA SER A 421 18.11 -7.27 5.93
C SER A 421 17.46 -6.20 5.04
N GLY A 422 18.16 -5.79 3.99
CA GLY A 422 17.56 -5.02 2.91
C GLY A 422 16.49 -5.81 2.16
N ALA A 423 15.73 -5.12 1.32
CA ALA A 423 14.79 -5.71 0.37
C ALA A 423 14.90 -4.95 -0.96
N ALA A 424 14.74 -5.66 -2.09
CA ALA A 424 14.81 -5.07 -3.42
C ALA A 424 13.80 -5.67 -4.41
N LEU A 425 13.13 -4.80 -5.15
CA LEU A 425 12.40 -5.11 -6.38
C LEU A 425 12.95 -4.26 -7.52
N VAL A 426 12.98 -4.82 -8.74
CA VAL A 426 13.31 -4.09 -9.97
C VAL A 426 12.23 -4.26 -11.02
N TRP A 427 11.87 -3.16 -11.69
CA TRP A 427 10.96 -3.10 -12.82
C TRP A 427 11.77 -3.03 -14.12
N ASN A 428 11.53 -3.98 -15.02
CA ASN A 428 12.27 -4.11 -16.28
C ASN A 428 11.49 -3.66 -17.53
N GLY A 429 10.60 -2.66 -17.38
CA GLY A 429 9.70 -2.19 -18.45
C GLY A 429 8.51 -3.10 -18.74
N ARG A 430 8.47 -4.33 -18.18
CA ARG A 430 7.40 -5.32 -18.42
C ARG A 430 6.91 -6.03 -17.15
N SER A 431 7.79 -6.22 -16.17
CA SER A 431 7.55 -7.05 -14.99
C SER A 431 8.34 -6.52 -13.80
N TRP A 432 7.76 -6.60 -12.61
CA TRP A 432 8.52 -6.53 -11.36
C TRP A 432 9.19 -7.87 -11.07
N ARG A 433 10.40 -7.81 -10.53
CA ARG A 433 11.21 -8.97 -10.15
C ARG A 433 11.88 -8.71 -8.82
N VAL A 434 12.04 -9.74 -8.00
CA VAL A 434 12.92 -9.67 -6.82
C VAL A 434 14.35 -9.56 -7.32
N ALA A 435 15.08 -8.56 -6.81
CA ALA A 435 16.50 -8.35 -7.10
C ALA A 435 17.36 -8.80 -5.90
N GLU A 436 18.69 -8.84 -6.05
CA GLU A 436 19.59 -9.02 -4.91
C GLU A 436 19.40 -7.84 -3.94
N PRO A 437 19.03 -8.09 -2.67
CA PRO A 437 18.81 -7.01 -1.71
C PRO A 437 20.15 -6.43 -1.23
N PRO A 438 20.21 -5.14 -0.87
CA PRO A 438 21.31 -4.61 -0.07
C PRO A 438 21.50 -5.45 1.21
N PRO A 439 22.75 -5.67 1.68
CA PRO A 439 23.01 -6.50 2.87
C PRO A 439 22.32 -6.03 4.15
N GLU A 440 21.98 -4.74 4.25
CA GLU A 440 21.28 -4.12 5.38
C GLU A 440 20.11 -3.23 4.90
N PRO A 441 19.19 -2.81 5.79
CA PRO A 441 18.07 -1.93 5.44
C PRO A 441 18.56 -0.52 5.05
N VAL A 442 18.04 0.00 3.94
CA VAL A 442 18.42 1.31 3.39
C VAL A 442 17.35 2.39 3.61
N VAL A 443 17.77 3.65 3.65
CA VAL A 443 16.92 4.84 3.88
C VAL A 443 16.78 5.75 2.66
N ALA A 444 17.78 5.78 1.77
CA ALA A 444 17.76 6.53 0.50
C ALA A 444 18.61 5.81 -0.55
N ALA A 445 18.36 6.09 -1.84
CA ALA A 445 19.08 5.49 -2.96
C ALA A 445 18.97 6.32 -4.26
N TRP A 446 19.97 6.20 -5.11
CA TRP A 446 20.10 6.90 -6.39
C TRP A 446 20.60 5.95 -7.49
N ALA A 447 19.87 5.85 -8.60
CA ALA A 447 20.23 5.02 -9.75
C ALA A 447 20.71 5.87 -10.94
N LEU A 448 21.96 5.65 -11.38
CA LEU A 448 22.49 6.23 -12.62
C LEU A 448 22.21 5.33 -13.83
N SER A 449 22.24 4.01 -13.64
CA SER A 449 21.99 3.01 -14.69
C SER A 449 21.52 1.67 -14.09
N PRO A 450 21.16 0.66 -14.91
CA PRO A 450 20.86 -0.69 -14.41
C PRO A 450 22.02 -1.36 -13.65
N ASP A 451 23.25 -0.95 -13.97
CA ASP A 451 24.50 -1.49 -13.42
C ASP A 451 25.22 -0.52 -12.47
N GLU A 452 24.58 0.61 -12.12
CA GLU A 452 25.11 1.63 -11.21
C GLU A 452 23.97 2.20 -10.35
N VAL A 453 23.79 1.65 -9.15
CA VAL A 453 22.82 2.13 -8.15
C VAL A 453 23.51 2.25 -6.79
N TRP A 454 23.42 3.42 -6.17
CA TRP A 454 23.89 3.65 -4.81
C TRP A 454 22.72 3.61 -3.83
N ALA A 455 22.89 2.95 -2.70
CA ALA A 455 21.92 2.92 -1.61
C ALA A 455 22.61 3.11 -0.26
N VAL A 456 21.97 3.82 0.67
CA VAL A 456 22.56 4.17 1.98
C VAL A 456 21.69 3.72 3.14
N GLY A 457 22.32 3.21 4.19
CA GLY A 457 21.71 2.83 5.47
C GLY A 457 22.60 3.28 6.63
N ALA A 458 23.12 2.34 7.40
CA ALA A 458 24.26 2.57 8.30
C ALA A 458 25.59 2.66 7.51
N GLN A 459 25.64 2.13 6.29
CA GLN A 459 26.76 2.19 5.35
C GLN A 459 26.27 2.58 3.94
N ALA A 460 27.19 2.88 3.01
CA ALA A 460 26.86 2.99 1.59
C ALA A 460 27.10 1.65 0.88
N TYR A 461 26.23 1.33 -0.07
CA TYR A 461 26.37 0.17 -0.95
C TYR A 461 26.19 0.60 -2.40
N ARG A 462 27.00 0.04 -3.28
CA ARG A 462 27.00 0.29 -4.71
C ARG A 462 26.71 -1.00 -5.45
N TRP A 463 25.59 -1.06 -6.16
CA TRP A 463 25.29 -2.10 -7.13
C TRP A 463 26.12 -1.88 -8.38
N ASN A 464 26.84 -2.93 -8.82
CA ASN A 464 27.76 -2.90 -9.97
C ASN A 464 27.24 -3.71 -11.19
N GLY A 465 25.94 -3.96 -11.27
CA GLY A 465 25.32 -4.87 -12.25
C GLY A 465 25.34 -6.35 -11.86
N ARG A 466 25.99 -6.72 -10.73
CA ARG A 466 26.12 -8.12 -10.30
C ARG A 466 25.99 -8.34 -8.80
N THR A 467 26.46 -7.43 -7.96
CA THR A 467 26.38 -7.52 -6.49
C THR A 467 26.52 -6.14 -5.84
N TRP A 468 26.25 -6.06 -4.53
CA TRP A 468 26.39 -4.85 -3.73
C TRP A 468 27.78 -4.71 -3.07
N GLU A 469 28.61 -3.81 -3.61
CA GLU A 469 29.90 -3.41 -3.03
C GLU A 469 29.70 -2.48 -1.83
N ARG A 470 30.28 -2.78 -0.66
CA ARG A 470 30.17 -1.94 0.55
C ARG A 470 31.25 -0.84 0.56
N HIS A 471 30.81 0.41 0.71
CA HIS A 471 31.67 1.57 0.94
C HIS A 471 31.42 2.13 2.36
N VAL A 472 32.49 2.24 3.15
CA VAL A 472 32.42 2.72 4.54
C VAL A 472 32.22 4.24 4.57
N LEU A 473 31.16 4.68 5.27
CA LEU A 473 30.85 6.11 5.46
C LEU A 473 31.81 6.77 6.47
N PRO A 474 31.99 8.12 6.41
CA PRO A 474 32.75 8.85 7.41
C PRO A 474 32.21 8.65 8.83
N SER A 475 33.11 8.60 9.82
CA SER A 475 32.79 8.21 11.19
C SER A 475 31.68 9.07 11.80
N GLY A 476 30.61 8.40 12.25
CA GLY A 476 29.46 9.02 12.90
C GLY A 476 28.50 9.75 11.96
N LEU A 477 28.61 9.61 10.63
CA LEU A 477 27.59 10.09 9.71
C LEU A 477 26.37 9.15 9.71
N VAL A 478 25.19 9.70 10.02
CA VAL A 478 23.90 9.00 9.90
C VAL A 478 23.19 9.52 8.66
N ALA A 479 23.17 8.73 7.59
CA ALA A 479 22.65 9.15 6.29
C ALA A 479 21.12 9.38 6.32
N ARG A 480 20.66 10.30 5.48
CA ARG A 480 19.25 10.61 5.26
C ARG A 480 18.88 10.68 3.78
N GLY A 481 19.68 11.36 2.96
CA GLY A 481 19.51 11.43 1.50
C GLY A 481 20.82 11.14 0.75
N ILE A 482 20.70 10.75 -0.52
CA ILE A 482 21.81 10.51 -1.45
C ILE A 482 21.40 10.85 -2.89
N HIS A 483 22.26 11.57 -3.61
CA HIS A 483 22.11 11.82 -5.04
C HIS A 483 23.48 12.00 -5.70
N GLY A 484 23.59 11.70 -6.99
CA GLY A 484 24.81 11.85 -7.77
C GLY A 484 24.59 12.47 -9.15
N THR A 485 25.69 12.71 -9.87
CA THR A 485 25.65 13.00 -11.31
C THR A 485 26.49 12.03 -12.14
N ALA A 486 27.44 11.34 -11.51
CA ALA A 486 28.26 10.29 -12.10
C ALA A 486 28.65 9.22 -11.06
N SER A 487 29.19 8.08 -11.49
CA SER A 487 29.65 6.99 -10.61
C SER A 487 30.82 7.37 -9.69
N ASP A 488 31.47 8.51 -9.96
CA ASP A 488 32.53 9.14 -9.17
C ASP A 488 32.13 10.52 -8.60
N ASP A 489 30.86 10.93 -8.73
CA ASP A 489 30.32 12.20 -8.20
C ASP A 489 28.96 11.99 -7.53
N VAL A 490 28.99 11.78 -6.20
CA VAL A 490 27.81 11.49 -5.37
C VAL A 490 27.92 12.22 -4.02
N TRP A 491 26.85 12.88 -3.59
CA TRP A 491 26.71 13.45 -2.24
C TRP A 491 25.78 12.61 -1.37
N ILE A 492 26.09 12.55 -0.07
CA ILE A 492 25.20 12.09 1.00
C ILE A 492 25.00 13.24 1.98
N VAL A 493 23.80 13.39 2.51
CA VAL A 493 23.47 14.29 3.63
C VAL A 493 22.80 13.54 4.78
N GLY A 494 22.83 14.10 5.99
CA GLY A 494 22.40 13.39 7.19
C GLY A 494 22.16 14.22 8.44
N GLU A 495 22.13 13.51 9.57
CA GLU A 495 21.91 14.09 10.90
C GLU A 495 22.95 15.13 11.29
N HIS A 496 22.54 16.09 12.12
CA HIS A 496 23.37 17.26 12.51
C HIS A 496 23.95 18.04 11.31
N GLY A 497 23.32 17.89 10.14
CA GLY A 497 23.72 18.48 8.88
C GLY A 497 25.03 17.94 8.33
N GLN A 498 25.47 16.74 8.77
CA GLN A 498 26.67 16.06 8.26
C GLN A 498 26.51 15.74 6.78
N ARG A 499 27.59 15.87 6.01
CA ARG A 499 27.62 15.60 4.58
C ARG A 499 28.84 14.74 4.22
N ALA A 500 28.73 13.94 3.16
CA ALA A 500 29.82 13.14 2.62
C ALA A 500 29.86 13.23 1.10
N LEU A 501 31.07 13.22 0.54
CA LEU A 501 31.30 13.42 -0.89
C LEU A 501 32.14 12.28 -1.47
N TRP A 502 31.58 11.53 -2.42
CA TRP A 502 32.29 10.46 -3.13
C TRP A 502 33.11 11.05 -4.28
N ARG A 503 34.36 10.62 -4.42
CA ARG A 503 35.26 10.97 -5.53
C ARG A 503 35.94 9.73 -6.10
N GLY A 504 35.12 8.75 -6.51
CA GLY A 504 35.52 7.51 -7.20
C GLY A 504 36.38 6.50 -6.40
N THR A 505 36.77 6.83 -5.17
CA THR A 505 37.78 6.07 -4.40
C THR A 505 37.43 5.94 -2.92
N SER A 506 37.11 7.06 -2.26
CA SER A 506 36.67 7.10 -0.86
C SER A 506 35.66 8.23 -0.64
N TRP A 507 34.90 8.12 0.46
CA TRP A 507 34.06 9.20 0.96
C TRP A 507 34.90 10.24 1.69
N LEU A 508 34.76 11.50 1.29
CA LEU A 508 35.35 12.67 1.94
C LEU A 508 34.33 13.32 2.89
N ASP A 509 34.79 13.99 3.96
CA ASP A 509 33.94 14.80 4.85
C ASP A 509 33.48 16.07 4.09
N GLY A 510 32.16 16.21 3.88
CA GLY A 510 31.53 17.35 3.22
C GLY A 510 31.14 18.49 4.18
N GLY A 511 31.64 18.46 5.42
CA GLY A 511 31.33 19.42 6.47
C GLY A 511 29.99 19.13 7.18
N ARG A 512 29.61 20.04 8.08
CA ARG A 512 28.37 19.92 8.87
C ARG A 512 27.62 21.24 9.05
N GLY A 513 26.30 21.23 8.86
CA GLY A 513 25.42 22.39 9.02
C GLY A 513 24.79 22.56 10.42
N GLY A 514 24.95 21.60 11.33
CA GLY A 514 24.34 21.61 12.66
C GLY A 514 22.86 21.19 12.69
N THR A 515 22.08 21.62 11.70
CA THR A 515 20.67 21.21 11.49
C THR A 515 20.61 19.93 10.65
N THR A 516 19.87 18.90 11.08
CA THR A 516 19.66 17.67 10.29
C THR A 516 19.06 17.97 8.92
N LEU A 517 19.78 17.53 7.89
CA LEU A 517 19.32 17.48 6.50
C LEU A 517 18.56 16.15 6.30
N GLN A 518 17.47 16.20 5.55
CA GLN A 518 16.69 15.00 5.18
C GLN A 518 17.11 14.50 3.81
N ASP A 519 17.32 15.40 2.84
CA ASP A 519 17.54 15.00 1.44
C ASP A 519 18.44 15.98 0.65
N VAL A 520 18.99 15.51 -0.47
CA VAL A 520 19.93 16.23 -1.33
C VAL A 520 19.69 15.91 -2.81
N TRP A 521 19.72 16.93 -3.66
CA TRP A 521 19.67 16.81 -5.10
C TRP A 521 20.92 17.44 -5.74
N MET A 522 21.41 16.87 -6.84
CA MET A 522 22.55 17.42 -7.59
C MET A 522 22.16 17.81 -9.00
N ALA A 523 22.53 19.03 -9.39
CA ALA A 523 22.43 19.50 -10.77
C ALA A 523 23.74 19.27 -11.54
N SER A 524 24.88 19.44 -10.87
CA SER A 524 26.21 19.26 -11.44
C SER A 524 27.25 18.94 -10.34
N SER A 525 28.44 18.50 -10.71
CA SER A 525 29.52 18.20 -9.73
C SER A 525 30.03 19.42 -8.93
N THR A 526 29.55 20.61 -9.29
CA THR A 526 29.76 21.90 -8.62
C THR A 526 28.48 22.54 -8.07
N SER A 527 27.31 21.91 -8.27
CA SER A 527 26.00 22.49 -7.96
C SER A 527 25.05 21.47 -7.33
N ALA A 528 24.74 21.67 -6.06
CA ALA A 528 23.85 20.79 -5.29
C ALA A 528 22.95 21.60 -4.36
N TRP A 529 21.81 21.01 -4.01
CA TRP A 529 20.80 21.58 -3.12
C TRP A 529 20.45 20.56 -2.03
N ALA A 530 20.27 21.01 -0.79
CA ALA A 530 19.94 20.14 0.34
C ALA A 530 18.85 20.73 1.22
N VAL A 531 17.97 19.89 1.75
CA VAL A 531 16.81 20.31 2.56
C VAL A 531 16.77 19.62 3.91
N GLY A 532 16.10 20.24 4.89
CA GLY A 532 16.11 19.70 6.25
C GLY A 532 15.09 20.27 7.24
N ALA A 533 15.37 20.04 8.51
CA ALA A 533 14.53 20.47 9.63
C ALA A 533 14.38 22.01 9.70
N SER A 534 13.24 22.47 10.22
CA SER A 534 12.97 23.90 10.49
C SER A 534 13.10 24.84 9.29
N GLY A 535 12.61 24.41 8.11
CA GLY A 535 12.64 25.21 6.88
C GLY A 535 14.02 25.30 6.23
N ARG A 536 14.94 24.38 6.53
CA ARG A 536 16.29 24.39 5.96
C ARG A 536 16.26 24.07 4.47
N PHE A 537 16.82 24.98 3.66
CA PHE A 537 16.97 24.88 2.21
C PHE A 537 18.33 25.52 1.87
N GLU A 538 19.33 24.71 1.50
CA GLU A 538 20.72 25.15 1.30
C GLU A 538 21.18 24.92 -0.14
N PHE A 539 22.01 25.84 -0.65
CA PHE A 539 22.64 25.76 -1.97
C PHE A 539 24.17 25.60 -1.85
N PHE A 540 24.75 24.69 -2.63
CA PHE A 540 26.19 24.55 -2.82
C PHE A 540 26.58 24.99 -4.23
N GLY A 541 27.34 26.10 -4.34
CA GLY A 541 27.84 26.63 -5.61
C GLY A 541 29.35 26.42 -5.82
N GLY A 542 29.88 25.26 -5.42
CA GLY A 542 31.31 24.92 -5.56
C GLY A 542 32.25 25.55 -4.51
N GLY A 543 31.69 26.19 -3.48
CA GLY A 543 32.41 26.83 -2.38
C GLY A 543 31.88 26.36 -1.02
N ASP A 544 31.32 27.28 -0.24
CA ASP A 544 30.55 26.95 0.98
C ASP A 544 29.07 26.70 0.65
N TRP A 545 28.34 26.08 1.59
CA TRP A 545 26.88 25.97 1.54
C TRP A 545 26.22 27.28 2.00
N LEU A 546 25.32 27.82 1.19
CA LEU A 546 24.53 29.01 1.47
C LEU A 546 23.13 28.62 1.96
N ASP A 547 22.79 29.03 3.19
CA ASP A 547 21.45 28.86 3.77
C ASP A 547 20.46 29.87 3.16
N LEU A 548 19.40 29.36 2.54
CA LEU A 548 18.31 30.10 1.91
C LEU A 548 16.95 29.70 2.54
N SER A 549 16.97 29.40 3.84
CA SER A 549 15.83 28.92 4.63
C SER A 549 14.50 29.68 4.40
N VAL A 550 13.42 28.90 4.31
CA VAL A 550 12.06 29.38 3.93
C VAL A 550 11.19 29.77 5.13
N ASP A 551 10.24 30.68 4.88
CA ASP A 551 9.21 31.14 5.82
C ASP A 551 7.82 30.93 5.18
N PRO A 552 6.86 30.23 5.82
CA PRO A 552 6.91 29.65 7.16
C PRO A 552 7.86 28.43 7.28
N PRO A 553 8.64 28.31 8.36
CA PRO A 553 9.59 27.22 8.55
C PRO A 553 8.88 25.92 8.99
N ALA A 554 8.85 24.91 8.11
CA ALA A 554 8.51 23.53 8.42
C ALA A 554 9.62 22.57 7.96
N THR A 555 9.70 21.36 8.51
CA THR A 555 10.71 20.38 8.08
C THR A 555 10.43 19.94 6.65
N LEU A 556 11.35 20.26 5.74
CA LEU A 556 11.38 19.73 4.38
C LEU A 556 11.96 18.31 4.39
N ARG A 557 11.46 17.46 3.50
CA ARG A 557 11.59 16.00 3.54
C ARG A 557 12.26 15.39 2.31
N GLY A 558 11.89 15.86 1.11
CA GLY A 558 12.51 15.49 -0.16
C GLY A 558 12.73 16.71 -1.04
N ILE A 559 13.68 16.61 -1.97
CA ILE A 559 14.04 17.66 -2.93
C ILE A 559 14.33 17.09 -4.32
N TRP A 560 13.87 17.80 -5.35
CA TRP A 560 14.16 17.53 -6.75
C TRP A 560 14.33 18.83 -7.54
N GLY A 561 15.09 18.82 -8.64
CA GLY A 561 15.21 19.99 -9.51
C GLY A 561 15.14 19.64 -10.99
N ALA A 562 14.57 20.56 -11.77
CA ALA A 562 14.64 20.58 -13.22
C ALA A 562 15.94 21.25 -13.73
N GLY A 563 16.59 22.05 -12.89
CA GLY A 563 17.85 22.74 -13.19
C GLY A 563 18.39 23.52 -11.99
N GLU A 564 19.58 24.14 -12.14
CA GLU A 564 20.28 24.85 -11.05
C GLU A 564 19.46 26.01 -10.43
N GLY A 565 18.46 26.53 -11.13
CA GLY A 565 17.51 27.54 -10.67
C GLY A 565 16.05 27.18 -10.93
N ASP A 566 15.71 25.88 -10.88
CA ASP A 566 14.31 25.40 -10.96
C ASP A 566 14.20 24.17 -10.04
N VAL A 567 13.88 24.42 -8.75
CA VAL A 567 14.06 23.46 -7.65
C VAL A 567 12.80 23.38 -6.78
N TRP A 568 12.39 22.16 -6.47
CA TRP A 568 11.17 21.83 -5.74
C TRP A 568 11.50 21.08 -4.45
N ALA A 569 10.87 21.45 -3.34
CA ALA A 569 10.96 20.70 -2.09
C ALA A 569 9.59 20.62 -1.40
N VAL A 570 9.37 19.54 -0.64
CA VAL A 570 8.11 19.29 0.08
C VAL A 570 8.35 18.81 1.49
N GLY A 571 7.36 18.92 2.38
CA GLY A 571 7.50 18.38 3.74
C GLY A 571 6.31 18.46 4.68
N ASP A 572 6.62 18.62 5.96
CA ASP A 572 5.66 18.65 7.07
C ASP A 572 4.66 19.82 6.92
N GLN A 573 3.48 19.68 7.53
CA GLN A 573 2.33 20.60 7.36
C GLN A 573 1.83 20.74 5.91
N GLY A 574 2.24 19.86 5.00
CA GLY A 574 1.88 19.94 3.58
C GLY A 574 2.53 21.11 2.85
N LEU A 575 3.66 21.59 3.37
CA LEU A 575 4.49 22.62 2.74
C LEU A 575 5.05 22.10 1.40
N ILE A 576 4.87 22.92 0.36
CA ILE A 576 5.49 22.79 -0.96
C ILE A 576 6.21 24.09 -1.25
N VAL A 577 7.45 24.00 -1.71
CA VAL A 577 8.33 25.11 -2.08
C VAL A 577 8.76 24.93 -3.52
N HIS A 578 8.68 25.99 -4.33
CA HIS A 578 9.30 26.08 -5.66
C HIS A 578 10.23 27.28 -5.70
N TYR A 579 11.44 27.10 -6.21
CA TYR A 579 12.44 28.14 -6.42
C TYR A 579 12.70 28.34 -7.92
N ASP A 580 12.43 29.54 -8.42
CA ASP A 580 12.55 29.91 -9.85
C ASP A 580 13.89 30.56 -10.23
N GLY A 581 14.88 30.49 -9.34
CA GLY A 581 16.17 31.19 -9.48
C GLY A 581 16.18 32.59 -8.86
N ILE A 582 15.02 33.16 -8.48
CA ILE A 582 14.90 34.52 -7.92
C ILE A 582 13.99 34.55 -6.68
N VAL A 583 12.88 33.82 -6.72
CA VAL A 583 11.77 33.86 -5.75
C VAL A 583 11.43 32.44 -5.30
N PHE A 584 10.96 32.32 -4.06
CA PHE A 584 10.26 31.12 -3.58
C PHE A 584 8.75 31.32 -3.73
N ASP A 585 8.09 30.47 -4.53
CA ASP A 585 6.64 30.25 -4.38
C ASP A 585 6.40 29.18 -3.31
N VAL A 586 5.35 29.37 -2.51
CA VAL A 586 5.11 28.59 -1.29
C VAL A 586 3.63 28.25 -1.15
N ASP A 587 3.31 26.97 -1.34
CA ASP A 587 1.98 26.43 -1.15
C ASP A 587 1.91 25.59 0.13
N THR A 588 0.84 25.78 0.90
CA THR A 588 0.50 25.02 2.12
C THR A 588 -0.93 24.46 2.07
N THR A 589 -1.58 24.61 0.91
CA THR A 589 -3.02 24.43 0.72
C THR A 589 -3.36 23.23 -0.16
N SER A 590 -2.60 22.93 -1.21
CA SER A 590 -2.89 21.79 -2.11
C SER A 590 -2.78 20.43 -1.43
N ALA A 591 -1.90 20.29 -0.45
CA ALA A 591 -1.80 19.09 0.41
C ALA A 591 -2.82 19.08 1.57
N ALA A 592 -3.60 20.16 1.75
CA ALA A 592 -4.56 20.34 2.84
C ALA A 592 -3.98 20.04 4.25
N GLY A 593 -2.73 20.44 4.50
CA GLY A 593 -2.03 20.22 5.76
C GLY A 593 -1.39 18.84 5.94
N VAL A 594 -1.60 17.89 5.00
CA VAL A 594 -1.07 16.53 5.10
C VAL A 594 0.45 16.52 4.86
N PRO A 595 1.29 15.97 5.75
CA PRO A 595 2.73 15.90 5.56
C PRO A 595 3.12 15.15 4.28
N LEU A 596 3.87 15.83 3.42
CA LEU A 596 4.52 15.25 2.25
C LEU A 596 5.87 14.66 2.66
N LYS A 597 6.33 13.64 1.93
CA LYS A 597 7.56 12.88 2.20
C LYS A 597 8.61 13.07 1.12
N ASP A 598 8.17 13.08 -0.13
CA ASP A 598 9.07 13.05 -1.28
C ASP A 598 8.44 13.78 -2.47
N VAL A 599 9.29 14.30 -3.36
CA VAL A 599 8.94 15.03 -4.59
C VAL A 599 9.90 14.67 -5.70
N TRP A 600 9.36 14.33 -6.88
CA TRP A 600 10.16 14.04 -8.06
C TRP A 600 9.46 14.51 -9.33
N GLY A 601 10.21 14.94 -10.34
CA GLY A 601 9.67 15.39 -11.62
C GLY A 601 10.39 14.79 -12.83
N SER A 602 9.75 14.89 -13.99
CA SER A 602 10.39 14.62 -15.29
C SER A 602 10.73 15.91 -16.06
N ALA A 603 10.04 17.00 -15.72
CA ALA A 603 10.29 18.38 -16.15
C ALA A 603 9.63 19.32 -15.13
N SER A 604 9.94 20.63 -15.12
CA SER A 604 9.34 21.57 -14.17
C SER A 604 7.83 21.80 -14.35
N ASN A 605 7.25 21.25 -15.43
CA ASN A 605 5.81 21.20 -15.67
C ASN A 605 5.20 19.79 -15.53
N ASP A 606 5.94 18.84 -14.97
CA ASP A 606 5.50 17.48 -14.62
C ASP A 606 6.21 17.01 -13.34
N VAL A 607 5.66 17.44 -12.19
CA VAL A 607 6.21 17.18 -10.86
C VAL A 607 5.20 16.45 -10.00
N TRP A 608 5.65 15.46 -9.23
CA TRP A 608 4.82 14.58 -8.42
C TRP A 608 5.28 14.66 -6.97
N ALA A 609 4.34 14.80 -6.03
CA ALA A 609 4.62 14.81 -4.59
C ALA A 609 3.75 13.80 -3.85
N VAL A 610 4.31 13.13 -2.85
CA VAL A 610 3.63 12.05 -2.10
C VAL A 610 3.69 12.26 -0.60
N GLY A 611 2.77 11.65 0.14
CA GLY A 611 2.72 11.83 1.59
C GLY A 611 1.91 10.81 2.40
N GLU A 612 1.67 11.20 3.65
CA GLU A 612 0.81 10.46 4.60
C GLU A 612 -0.61 10.26 4.03
N GLY A 613 -1.33 9.24 4.52
CA GLY A 613 -2.74 9.03 4.18
C GLY A 613 -3.01 8.77 2.69
N GLY A 614 -2.06 8.16 1.98
CA GLY A 614 -2.15 7.85 0.56
C GLY A 614 -2.13 9.07 -0.37
N VAL A 615 -1.68 10.25 0.09
CA VAL A 615 -1.65 11.46 -0.74
C VAL A 615 -0.67 11.29 -1.91
N VAL A 616 -1.19 11.54 -3.12
CA VAL A 616 -0.43 11.83 -4.34
C VAL A 616 -0.93 13.15 -4.89
N LEU A 617 -0.01 14.06 -5.20
CA LEU A 617 -0.26 15.31 -5.92
C LEU A 617 0.51 15.31 -7.24
N HIS A 618 -0.08 15.90 -8.29
CA HIS A 618 0.55 16.12 -9.59
C HIS A 618 0.51 17.61 -9.96
N TYR A 619 1.64 18.18 -10.36
CA TYR A 619 1.76 19.54 -10.88
C TYR A 619 1.76 19.52 -12.41
N ASP A 620 0.78 20.22 -13.02
CA ASP A 620 0.53 20.21 -14.46
C ASP A 620 1.18 21.37 -15.24
N GLY A 621 2.18 22.04 -14.64
CA GLY A 621 2.77 23.27 -15.18
C GLY A 621 1.96 24.55 -14.89
N MET A 622 0.81 24.43 -14.22
CA MET A 622 -0.01 25.57 -13.80
C MET A 622 -0.50 25.45 -12.35
N ARG A 623 -0.75 24.22 -11.87
CA ARG A 623 -1.26 23.96 -10.51
C ARG A 623 -1.04 22.51 -10.07
N TRP A 624 -1.01 22.33 -8.76
CA TRP A 624 -1.15 21.01 -8.14
C TRP A 624 -2.58 20.49 -8.24
N ARG A 625 -2.71 19.16 -8.37
CA ARG A 625 -3.97 18.42 -8.32
C ARG A 625 -3.77 17.15 -7.49
N ARG A 626 -4.71 16.84 -6.59
CA ARG A 626 -4.72 15.55 -5.89
C ARG A 626 -5.13 14.44 -6.86
N GLN A 627 -4.56 13.25 -6.66
CA GLN A 627 -4.85 12.04 -7.45
C GLN A 627 -5.31 10.89 -6.55
N GLU A 628 -6.22 10.06 -7.04
CA GLU A 628 -6.66 8.84 -6.37
C GLU A 628 -5.59 7.75 -6.50
N SER A 629 -4.84 7.54 -5.43
CA SER A 629 -3.81 6.49 -5.32
C SER A 629 -4.38 5.09 -5.06
N GLY A 630 -5.57 5.00 -4.45
CA GLY A 630 -6.17 3.71 -4.08
C GLY A 630 -5.49 3.05 -2.88
N THR A 631 -4.91 3.83 -1.97
CA THR A 631 -4.40 3.38 -0.66
C THR A 631 -4.70 4.46 0.38
N SER A 632 -4.71 4.09 1.66
CA SER A 632 -4.66 5.04 2.78
C SER A 632 -3.36 4.98 3.58
N GLY A 633 -2.44 4.07 3.20
CA GLY A 633 -1.12 3.97 3.79
C GLY A 633 -0.21 5.14 3.40
N ALA A 634 0.82 5.38 4.22
CA ALA A 634 1.80 6.44 3.95
C ALA A 634 2.64 6.11 2.71
N LEU A 635 2.62 7.00 1.72
CA LEU A 635 3.54 6.98 0.59
C LEU A 635 4.79 7.77 0.97
N VAL A 636 5.96 7.19 0.72
CA VAL A 636 7.25 7.63 1.28
C VAL A 636 8.32 7.92 0.22
N GLY A 637 8.09 7.51 -1.02
CA GLY A 637 8.97 7.81 -2.15
C GLY A 637 8.21 7.94 -3.47
N ALA A 638 8.70 8.79 -4.36
CA ALA A 638 8.17 9.06 -5.69
C ALA A 638 9.30 9.09 -6.73
N TRP A 639 9.04 8.57 -7.93
CA TRP A 639 9.96 8.67 -9.05
C TRP A 639 9.18 8.72 -10.36
N SER A 640 9.62 9.49 -11.35
CA SER A 640 8.87 9.68 -12.60
C SER A 640 9.74 9.92 -13.83
N THR A 641 9.10 9.73 -14.98
CA THR A 641 9.59 10.03 -16.33
C THR A 641 8.42 10.57 -17.16
N GLY A 642 8.68 11.19 -18.31
CA GLY A 642 7.62 11.53 -19.27
C GLY A 642 6.85 10.34 -19.88
N ALA A 643 7.12 9.10 -19.42
CA ALA A 643 6.48 7.86 -19.83
C ALA A 643 6.02 6.99 -18.62
N GLY A 644 5.76 7.62 -17.48
CA GLY A 644 5.13 6.99 -16.31
C GLY A 644 5.65 7.52 -14.97
N ALA A 645 4.91 7.22 -13.91
CA ALA A 645 5.26 7.57 -12.54
C ALA A 645 5.14 6.35 -11.60
N TRP A 646 5.92 6.34 -10.54
CA TRP A 646 6.05 5.27 -9.56
C TRP A 646 6.03 5.86 -8.15
N VAL A 647 5.26 5.27 -7.25
CA VAL A 647 5.23 5.68 -5.83
C VAL A 647 5.21 4.45 -4.92
N VAL A 648 5.86 4.57 -3.76
CA VAL A 648 6.02 3.46 -2.81
C VAL A 648 5.60 3.83 -1.40
N GLY A 649 5.17 2.84 -0.62
CA GLY A 649 4.66 3.02 0.74
C GLY A 649 5.26 2.06 1.76
N SER A 650 5.28 2.52 3.00
CA SER A 650 5.99 1.89 4.12
C SER A 650 5.41 0.54 4.57
N GLN A 651 4.24 0.13 4.07
CA GLN A 651 3.61 -1.17 4.35
C GLN A 651 3.77 -2.16 3.18
N GLY A 652 4.67 -1.87 2.23
CA GLY A 652 5.00 -2.74 1.09
C GLY A 652 4.32 -2.34 -0.22
N GLN A 653 3.62 -1.19 -0.25
CA GLN A 653 2.93 -0.66 -1.43
C GLN A 653 3.93 -0.27 -2.53
N VAL A 654 3.64 -0.69 -3.76
CA VAL A 654 4.22 -0.15 -5.00
C VAL A 654 3.08 0.10 -5.97
N LEU A 655 2.89 1.36 -6.35
CA LEU A 655 1.91 1.78 -7.35
C LEU A 655 2.67 2.29 -8.58
N LYS A 656 2.18 1.94 -9.77
CA LYS A 656 2.67 2.48 -11.05
C LYS A 656 1.53 3.17 -11.79
N ARG A 657 1.81 4.36 -12.32
CA ARG A 657 1.02 5.01 -13.36
C ARG A 657 1.69 4.82 -14.73
N PRO A 658 0.96 4.44 -15.79
CA PRO A 658 1.42 4.57 -17.17
C PRO A 658 1.66 6.02 -17.60
#